data_AF-A0A6I6AD92-F1
#
_entry.id   AF-A0A6I6AD92-F1
#
_cell.length_a   1.000
_cell.length_b   1.000
_cell.length_c   1.000
_cell.angle_alpha   90.00
_cell.angle_beta   90.00
_cell.angle_gamma   90.00
#
_symmetry.space_group_name_H-M   'P 1'
#
loop_
_entity.id
_entity.type
_entity.pdbx_description
1 polymer ?
#
loop_
_entity_poly.entity_id
_entity_poly.type
_entity_poly.pdbx_seq_one_letter_code
_entity_poly.pdbx_strand_id
1 'polypeptide(L)'
;MTATIRYNRNGLFDRLIANRTLLTWVTMLSLTGAYLVYAQVLRQVINSTVVRQEFPEEVFQSPEYASANNEHAKTYLPEIPWAADARYQFKDENVFIYTERWQQEEEKRAARLKPFAMLMFDPKKKDSEKPFALMSEEALIRFEQPFGIKQTDPGHMIAGSLEGFVKITGPNGLIIYGRNFFYDESSMNIWSDSEVRFAYEEHRGRARGIEMKLIPAAVKPKELKPAADGIREIVLRRDVYMELALKQDKEHESKNRSRFAKVKSAGSFTFNLETNQGTFHKDVRVYHPTGPQHADTLDCDQLQLQFVRKEDPDNPTPEADQQPGHASGKLQFQELVATGENVALVSQENQFSGRMTRLSYNEATKTIVLTDERSVEIYQQASKLECPKITIHQDEEGRVETVLCEGAGKVDYVDPSTGQLSVAAQWAKLMKKSRDPETQLDMVELEQQCIIRQPAEEFALAAQQIRLWLKGDLGALKQKDMLQEDRQQSANKTAQKVDPHKMIATQDVAIYSPQLRGKTKRLEVWFDEATVPTSAPNAPVSKSVAPQNSAIQPAAFAVDDTPAGQQGGRTALGPEKKEPEPVMVVSDLIKLRMQKDEAGKAEVSEVWTEGNVSVKQLNETQKQPMHITGNQMHIQNKGENDQVLHVMGTPAKINGGDSQIEGDDIFLYRLANRAEVQGKGLLLLPVKGGKKSAAGLLSGADGITQERGLTGEVQEQGNDQENLLEIHWDQEMVFDGITANFFGKVRTNMGDNRLRCQEMEVVLSDRVSFTEKQPEGQKPTVHFITCRDGVEVESNEYQDNRLIGIRRASFWQMNVDQKTGNAEARGPGWLILWRRENSKESNPESRVSQANLPQKTDTDSWNYTRIDFNGKMSGNVSQRSTTFDDRVQITYGGVKRPLDTINPDQLPPNAGWMRSNSLKLIQHEIEGQKKKFISMLAKGNAELEGNALVKNKKTPTNQSFIARADTISYDESKDLYMMRSFGNRKATIRRYSRTGKTPSAPNQAQQIEFAPSYDRVTLHGVTGLQGLP
;
A
#
# COMPACT_ATOMS: atom_id res chain seq x y z
N MET A 1 16.00 107.35 -8.82
CA MET A 1 14.91 106.59 -8.17
C MET A 1 14.82 105.23 -8.85
N THR A 2 14.82 104.17 -8.03
CA THR A 2 14.35 102.79 -8.30
C THR A 2 14.84 102.06 -9.56
N ALA A 3 15.77 101.10 -9.40
CA ALA A 3 15.78 99.82 -10.14
C ALA A 3 16.77 98.78 -9.56
N THR A 4 16.19 97.70 -9.02
CA THR A 4 16.59 96.27 -9.12
C THR A 4 17.99 95.78 -8.73
N ILE A 5 18.05 95.10 -7.57
CA ILE A 5 19.07 94.11 -7.19
C ILE A 5 18.62 92.73 -7.72
N ARG A 6 19.41 92.08 -8.58
CA ARG A 6 19.24 90.66 -8.93
C ARG A 6 20.06 89.79 -7.98
N TYR A 7 19.39 88.91 -7.26
CA TYR A 7 19.96 87.87 -6.42
C TYR A 7 20.47 86.72 -7.31
N ASN A 8 21.78 86.43 -7.33
CA ASN A 8 22.30 85.23 -7.98
C ASN A 8 22.50 84.14 -6.93
N ARG A 9 21.45 83.34 -6.71
CA ARG A 9 21.44 82.19 -5.81
C ARG A 9 21.75 80.93 -6.62
N ASN A 10 23.02 80.56 -6.73
CA ASN A 10 23.48 79.29 -7.34
C ASN A 10 24.85 78.88 -6.76
N GLY A 11 24.92 78.75 -5.43
CA GLY A 11 26.08 78.19 -4.74
C GLY A 11 25.98 76.67 -4.66
N LEU A 12 27.08 75.96 -4.99
CA LEU A 12 27.23 74.50 -4.85
C LEU A 12 26.76 73.96 -3.49
N PHE A 13 26.90 74.77 -2.43
CA PHE A 13 26.48 74.44 -1.06
C PHE A 13 24.95 74.36 -0.87
N ASP A 14 24.16 75.19 -1.55
CA ASP A 14 22.68 75.13 -1.44
C ASP A 14 22.12 73.86 -2.12
N ARG A 15 22.77 73.36 -3.19
CA ARG A 15 22.42 72.07 -3.80
C ARG A 15 22.83 70.86 -2.96
N LEU A 16 23.88 71.01 -2.15
CA LEU A 16 24.38 69.97 -1.25
C LEU A 16 23.46 69.77 -0.04
N ILE A 17 22.84 70.85 0.46
CA ILE A 17 21.93 70.81 1.62
C ILE A 17 20.52 70.33 1.23
N ALA A 18 20.07 70.59 -0.01
CA ALA A 18 18.73 70.20 -0.46
C ALA A 18 18.55 68.70 -0.75
N ASN A 19 19.65 67.96 -1.00
CA ASN A 19 19.59 66.55 -1.38
C ASN A 19 20.19 65.67 -0.28
N ARG A 20 19.32 65.17 0.62
CA ARG A 20 19.71 64.37 1.80
C ARG A 20 20.65 63.21 1.46
N THR A 21 20.45 62.56 0.31
CA THR A 21 21.28 61.44 -0.15
C THR A 21 22.69 61.88 -0.51
N LEU A 22 22.84 63.01 -1.19
CA LEU A 22 24.14 63.54 -1.60
C LEU A 22 24.92 64.07 -0.39
N LEU A 23 24.23 64.68 0.57
CA LEU A 23 24.82 65.06 1.85
C LEU A 23 25.34 63.82 2.60
N THR A 24 24.54 62.75 2.70
CA THR A 24 24.99 61.50 3.34
C THR A 24 26.20 60.87 2.65
N TRP A 25 26.24 60.87 1.31
CA TRP A 25 27.38 60.35 0.56
C TRP A 25 28.65 61.17 0.80
N VAL A 26 28.53 62.50 0.81
CA VAL A 26 29.68 63.39 1.07
C VAL A 26 30.14 63.30 2.53
N THR A 27 29.24 63.19 3.50
CA THR A 27 29.62 62.95 4.90
C THR A 27 30.24 61.58 5.10
N MET A 28 29.75 60.53 4.41
CA MET A 28 30.31 59.19 4.47
C MET A 28 31.71 59.16 3.86
N LEU A 29 31.92 59.78 2.70
CA LEU A 29 33.25 59.92 2.10
C LEU A 29 34.20 60.73 2.99
N SER A 30 33.71 61.82 3.60
CA SER A 30 34.48 62.64 4.54
C SER A 30 34.90 61.86 5.79
N LEU A 31 33.96 61.15 6.43
CA LEU A 31 34.23 60.34 7.61
C LEU A 31 35.12 59.14 7.31
N THR A 32 34.95 58.51 6.13
CA THR A 32 35.79 57.40 5.70
C THR A 32 37.21 57.89 5.38
N GLY A 33 37.36 59.05 4.74
CA GLY A 33 38.65 59.69 4.51
C GLY A 33 39.34 60.08 5.83
N ALA A 34 38.60 60.68 6.76
CA ALA A 34 39.12 61.01 8.10
C ALA A 34 39.51 59.75 8.88
N TYR A 35 38.72 58.68 8.80
CA TYR A 35 39.04 57.40 9.42
C TYR A 35 40.27 56.73 8.79
N LEU A 36 40.42 56.79 7.47
CA LEU A 36 41.60 56.25 6.79
C LEU A 36 42.87 57.04 7.14
N VAL A 37 42.79 58.37 7.20
CA VAL A 37 43.91 59.22 7.66
C VAL A 37 44.21 58.93 9.13
N TYR A 38 43.19 58.86 9.99
CA TYR A 38 43.35 58.48 11.40
C TYR A 38 43.97 57.08 11.55
N ALA A 39 43.51 56.09 10.78
CA ALA A 39 44.04 54.73 10.81
C ALA A 39 45.47 54.67 10.27
N GLN A 40 45.83 55.52 9.30
CA GLN A 40 47.17 55.61 8.75
C GLN A 40 48.13 56.33 9.71
N VAL A 41 47.67 57.38 10.39
CA VAL A 41 48.37 58.05 11.50
C VAL A 41 48.51 57.11 12.69
N LEU A 42 47.46 56.38 13.10
CA LEU A 42 47.54 55.36 14.15
C LEU A 42 48.48 54.23 13.76
N ARG A 43 48.48 53.77 12.49
CA ARG A 43 49.47 52.79 12.03
C ARG A 43 50.90 53.30 12.15
N GLN A 44 51.11 54.61 11.93
CA GLN A 44 52.42 55.25 12.04
C GLN A 44 52.82 55.52 13.50
N VAL A 45 51.84 55.73 14.40
CA VAL A 45 52.03 55.99 15.84
C VAL A 45 52.08 54.69 16.67
N ILE A 46 51.43 53.61 16.22
CA ILE A 46 51.40 52.31 16.91
C ILE A 46 52.58 51.41 16.47
N ASN A 47 53.19 51.67 15.32
CA ASN A 47 54.53 51.16 15.04
C ASN A 47 55.53 52.00 15.86
N SER A 48 56.11 51.37 16.88
CA SER A 48 57.13 51.89 17.81
C SER A 48 56.62 52.61 19.07
N THR A 49 56.17 51.80 20.03
CA THR A 49 56.63 51.96 21.43
C THR A 49 57.00 50.59 22.00
N VAL A 50 58.00 49.93 21.38
CA VAL A 50 59.00 49.27 22.22
C VAL A 50 59.77 50.44 22.84
N VAL A 51 59.51 50.75 24.10
CA VAL A 51 60.38 51.65 24.85
C VAL A 51 61.70 50.90 25.06
N ARG A 52 62.58 50.92 24.04
CA ARG A 52 64.00 50.71 24.26
C ARG A 52 64.54 52.07 24.63
N GLN A 53 64.64 52.28 25.93
CA GLN A 53 65.32 53.42 26.50
C GLN A 53 66.79 53.30 26.03
N GLU A 54 67.23 54.19 25.14
CA GLU A 54 68.65 54.30 24.78
C GLU A 54 69.41 54.79 26.01
N PHE A 55 70.12 53.88 26.66
CA PHE A 55 71.10 54.18 27.70
C PHE A 55 72.50 54.28 27.06
N PRO A 56 73.43 55.05 27.65
CA PRO A 56 74.79 55.19 27.13
C PRO A 56 75.51 53.83 27.09
N GLU A 57 76.12 53.51 25.95
CA GLU A 57 77.04 52.37 25.79
C GLU A 57 78.28 52.56 26.68
N GLU A 58 78.39 51.77 27.75
CA GLU A 58 79.70 51.36 28.28
C GLU A 58 79.99 49.93 27.84
N VAL A 59 80.82 49.81 26.80
CA VAL A 59 81.23 48.54 26.22
C VAL A 59 82.29 47.87 27.11
N PHE A 60 81.91 46.82 27.84
CA PHE A 60 82.84 45.85 28.38
C PHE A 60 82.95 44.64 27.44
N GLN A 61 84.10 44.47 26.79
CA GLN A 61 84.47 43.22 26.12
C GLN A 61 85.18 42.31 27.12
N SER A 62 84.57 41.16 27.41
CA SER A 62 85.14 40.15 28.32
C SER A 62 86.30 39.38 27.66
N PRO A 63 87.36 39.00 28.43
CA PRO A 63 88.54 38.31 27.90
C PRO A 63 88.23 36.91 27.35
N GLU A 64 89.08 36.45 26.43
CA GLU A 64 88.99 35.13 25.77
C GLU A 64 89.16 33.97 26.75
N TYR A 65 88.19 33.05 26.75
CA TYR A 65 88.37 31.70 27.27
C TYR A 65 88.13 30.72 26.13
N ALA A 66 89.21 30.09 25.64
CA ALA A 66 89.11 28.99 24.70
C ALA A 66 88.54 27.77 25.44
N SER A 67 87.28 27.40 25.18
CA SER A 67 86.71 26.15 25.70
C SER A 67 86.95 25.01 24.71
N ALA A 68 87.50 23.93 25.25
CA ALA A 68 87.74 22.65 24.59
C ALA A 68 86.51 22.09 23.83
N ASN A 69 86.78 21.26 22.81
CA ASN A 69 85.85 20.46 22.00
C ASN A 69 84.41 20.35 22.57
N ASN A 70 83.47 21.11 22.01
CA ASN A 70 82.06 21.05 22.37
C ASN A 70 81.34 19.89 21.65
N GLU A 71 81.48 18.67 22.19
CA GLU A 71 80.90 17.45 21.61
C GLU A 71 79.37 17.50 21.49
N HIS A 72 78.65 18.11 22.46
CA HIS A 72 77.19 18.26 22.38
C HIS A 72 76.74 19.15 21.21
N ALA A 73 77.44 20.25 20.93
CA ALA A 73 77.12 21.11 19.80
C ALA A 73 77.41 20.42 18.46
N LYS A 74 78.52 19.67 18.35
CA LYS A 74 78.83 18.88 17.13
C LYS A 74 77.76 17.83 16.84
N THR A 75 77.20 17.20 17.87
CA THR A 75 76.19 16.16 17.74
C THR A 75 74.79 16.70 17.47
N TYR A 76 74.36 17.73 18.21
CA TYR A 76 72.96 18.20 18.21
C TYR A 76 72.71 19.52 17.46
N LEU A 77 73.77 20.26 17.11
CA LEU A 77 73.70 21.49 16.30
C LEU A 77 74.55 21.39 15.00
N PRO A 78 74.51 20.29 14.22
CA PRO A 78 75.39 20.11 13.05
C PRO A 78 75.16 21.13 11.93
N GLU A 79 73.99 21.78 11.90
CA GLU A 79 73.62 22.79 10.90
C GLU A 79 74.26 24.16 11.17
N ILE A 80 74.84 24.36 12.35
CA ILE A 80 75.41 25.64 12.79
C ILE A 80 76.86 25.40 13.25
N PRO A 81 77.83 25.35 12.31
CA PRO A 81 79.22 24.99 12.63
C PRO A 81 79.87 25.89 13.69
N TRP A 82 79.50 27.18 13.71
CA TRP A 82 80.05 28.13 14.69
C TRP A 82 79.73 27.75 16.14
N ALA A 83 78.63 27.04 16.42
CA ALA A 83 78.28 26.65 17.79
C ALA A 83 79.28 25.65 18.40
N ALA A 84 79.92 24.82 17.57
CA ALA A 84 80.95 23.87 18.02
C ALA A 84 82.27 24.56 18.39
N ASP A 85 82.56 25.70 17.77
CA ASP A 85 83.77 26.50 17.94
C ASP A 85 83.48 27.85 18.64
N ALA A 86 82.32 27.96 19.30
CA ALA A 86 81.81 29.22 19.83
C ALA A 86 82.77 29.85 20.84
N ARG A 87 83.01 31.16 20.72
CA ARG A 87 83.92 31.90 21.61
C ARG A 87 83.49 31.88 23.08
N TYR A 88 82.19 31.83 23.35
CA TYR A 88 81.65 31.78 24.71
C TYR A 88 80.62 30.65 24.83
N GLN A 89 80.73 29.92 25.94
CA GLN A 89 79.78 28.90 26.35
C GLN A 89 79.36 29.13 27.80
N PHE A 90 78.05 29.16 28.03
CA PHE A 90 77.48 29.14 29.37
C PHE A 90 76.87 27.77 29.60
N LYS A 91 77.20 27.13 30.72
CA LYS A 91 76.63 25.85 31.13
C LYS A 91 75.96 26.02 32.47
N ASP A 92 74.70 25.63 32.55
CA ASP A 92 73.93 25.56 33.79
C ASP A 92 73.13 24.26 33.82
N GLU A 93 73.56 23.33 34.69
CA GLU A 93 73.10 21.93 34.77
C GLU A 93 72.89 21.26 33.40
N ASN A 94 71.65 21.26 32.91
CA ASN A 94 71.19 20.59 31.68
C ASN A 94 71.00 21.56 30.50
N VAL A 95 71.35 22.83 30.67
CA VAL A 95 71.25 23.88 29.66
C VAL A 95 72.66 24.32 29.23
N PHE A 96 72.89 24.35 27.92
CA PHE A 96 74.13 24.82 27.30
C PHE A 96 73.81 25.94 26.32
N ILE A 97 74.39 27.12 26.53
CA ILE A 97 74.23 28.30 25.68
C ILE A 97 75.55 28.59 24.99
N TYR A 98 75.51 28.87 23.68
CA TYR A 98 76.65 29.15 22.83
C TYR A 98 76.48 30.52 22.17
N THR A 99 77.55 31.34 22.17
CA THR A 99 77.56 32.64 21.51
C THR A 99 78.97 33.10 21.14
N GLU A 100 79.11 33.94 20.11
CA GLU A 100 80.41 34.54 19.75
C GLU A 100 80.72 35.83 20.50
N ARG A 101 79.67 36.57 20.87
CA ARG A 101 79.78 37.89 21.51
C ARG A 101 78.60 38.08 22.44
N TRP A 102 78.85 38.67 23.60
CA TRP A 102 77.79 39.04 24.53
C TRP A 102 78.02 40.43 25.12
N GLN A 103 76.94 41.13 25.47
CA GLN A 103 76.93 42.46 26.06
C GLN A 103 75.97 42.50 27.26
N GLN A 104 76.35 43.19 28.34
CA GLN A 104 75.45 43.46 29.47
C GLN A 104 74.58 44.68 29.18
N GLU A 105 73.28 44.56 29.43
CA GLU A 105 72.30 45.65 29.34
C GLU A 105 71.54 45.77 30.69
N GLU A 106 70.77 46.85 30.86
CA GLU A 106 69.86 47.06 32.01
C GLU A 106 70.51 46.89 33.40
N GLU A 107 71.50 47.73 33.74
CA GLU A 107 72.19 47.68 35.04
C GLU A 107 72.70 46.26 35.41
N LYS A 108 73.19 45.52 34.41
CA LYS A 108 73.68 44.14 34.53
C LYS A 108 72.61 43.10 34.85
N ARG A 109 71.34 43.36 34.54
CA ARG A 109 70.24 42.38 34.67
C ARG A 109 69.83 41.74 33.35
N ALA A 110 70.39 42.19 32.22
CA ALA A 110 70.14 41.58 30.92
C ALA A 110 71.45 41.24 30.18
N ALA A 111 71.42 40.16 29.41
CA ALA A 111 72.49 39.74 28.50
C ALA A 111 71.98 39.71 27.06
N ARG A 112 72.65 40.43 26.16
CA ARG A 112 72.46 40.33 24.71
C ARG A 112 73.52 39.42 24.12
N LEU A 113 73.10 38.37 23.42
CA LEU A 113 73.94 37.28 22.90
C LEU A 113 73.84 37.25 21.36
N LYS A 114 74.98 37.23 20.65
CA LYS A 114 75.01 37.29 19.18
C LYS A 114 76.18 36.51 18.56
N PRO A 115 75.92 35.54 17.67
CA PRO A 115 74.64 34.82 17.48
C PRO A 115 74.30 33.95 18.70
N PHE A 116 73.11 33.36 18.74
CA PHE A 116 72.62 32.59 19.89
C PHE A 116 72.23 31.16 19.51
N ALA A 117 72.71 30.19 20.28
CA ALA A 117 72.22 28.83 20.27
C ALA A 117 72.13 28.28 21.70
N MET A 118 71.08 27.50 21.99
CA MET A 118 70.86 26.87 23.28
C MET A 118 70.47 25.41 23.09
N LEU A 119 71.04 24.52 23.89
CA LEU A 119 70.63 23.13 24.05
C LEU A 119 70.09 22.92 25.46
N MET A 120 68.93 22.28 25.57
CA MET A 120 68.27 21.94 26.83
C MET A 120 67.98 20.45 26.87
N PHE A 121 68.58 19.76 27.83
CA PHE A 121 68.43 18.32 28.06
C PHE A 121 67.42 18.04 29.17
N ASP A 122 66.68 16.95 29.06
CA ASP A 122 65.75 16.52 30.11
C ASP A 122 66.52 15.84 31.26
N PRO A 123 66.45 16.36 32.50
CA PRO A 123 67.12 15.78 33.67
C PRO A 123 66.73 14.33 33.94
N LYS A 124 65.48 13.92 33.63
CA LYS A 124 64.94 12.59 33.96
C LYS A 124 65.41 11.51 32.98
N LYS A 125 65.79 11.87 31.75
CA LYS A 125 66.02 10.92 30.64
C LYS A 125 67.48 10.76 30.19
N LYS A 126 68.47 11.35 30.89
CA LYS A 126 69.93 11.20 30.69
C LYS A 126 70.36 10.85 29.25
N ASP A 127 70.71 11.86 28.44
CA ASP A 127 71.31 11.77 27.07
C ASP A 127 70.67 10.80 26.05
N SER A 128 69.57 10.11 26.39
CA SER A 128 68.94 9.08 25.55
C SER A 128 67.93 9.64 24.55
N GLU A 129 67.46 10.88 24.76
CA GLU A 129 66.50 11.58 23.91
C GLU A 129 67.14 12.86 23.34
N LYS A 130 66.78 13.25 22.11
CA LYS A 130 67.31 14.47 21.47
C LYS A 130 66.95 15.70 22.32
N PRO A 131 67.90 16.60 22.63
CA PRO A 131 67.60 17.81 23.40
C PRO A 131 66.72 18.77 22.61
N PHE A 132 66.07 19.69 23.33
CA PHE A 132 65.52 20.89 22.69
C PHE A 132 66.68 21.80 22.30
N ALA A 133 66.73 22.18 21.03
CA ALA A 133 67.70 23.13 20.51
C ALA A 133 66.99 24.40 20.05
N LEU A 134 67.42 25.56 20.54
CA LEU A 134 66.92 26.86 20.13
C LEU A 134 68.05 27.64 19.48
N MET A 135 67.77 28.24 18.32
CA MET A 135 68.77 28.93 17.52
C MET A 135 68.17 30.26 17.06
N SER A 136 68.92 31.36 17.22
CA SER A 136 68.51 32.67 16.70
C SER A 136 69.70 33.54 16.28
N GLU A 137 69.41 34.58 15.49
CA GLU A 137 70.43 35.56 15.11
C GLU A 137 70.93 36.34 16.32
N GLU A 138 70.04 36.57 17.29
CA GLU A 138 70.31 37.34 18.49
C GLU A 138 69.33 36.93 19.60
N ALA A 139 69.78 36.99 20.85
CA ALA A 139 68.93 36.76 22.01
C ALA A 139 69.18 37.81 23.09
N LEU A 140 68.11 38.33 23.69
CA LEU A 140 68.15 39.15 24.89
C LEU A 140 67.52 38.36 26.02
N ILE A 141 68.26 38.14 27.10
CA ILE A 141 67.78 37.39 28.27
C ILE A 141 67.86 38.31 29.48
N ARG A 142 66.74 38.46 30.21
CA ARG A 142 66.64 39.22 31.46
C ARG A 142 66.52 38.27 32.64
N PHE A 143 67.31 38.54 33.68
CA PHE A 143 67.44 37.72 34.87
C PHE A 143 66.81 38.37 36.11
N GLU A 144 66.59 37.56 37.14
CA GLU A 144 66.09 38.05 38.44
C GLU A 144 67.07 38.98 39.15
N GLN A 145 68.35 38.64 39.15
CA GLN A 145 69.39 39.37 39.87
C GLN A 145 70.45 39.95 38.91
N PRO A 146 71.09 41.08 39.29
CA PRO A 146 72.25 41.58 38.54
C PRO A 146 73.41 40.59 38.56
N PHE A 147 74.10 40.39 37.42
CA PHE A 147 75.24 39.48 37.30
C PHE A 147 76.54 40.18 36.92
N GLY A 148 77.68 39.63 37.33
CA GLY A 148 79.00 40.17 36.99
C GLY A 148 80.15 39.46 37.71
N ILE A 149 81.36 40.02 37.63
CA ILE A 149 82.59 39.38 38.12
C ILE A 149 82.53 39.01 39.63
N LYS A 150 81.70 39.70 40.43
CA LYS A 150 81.51 39.41 41.87
C LYS A 150 80.28 38.56 42.20
N GLN A 151 79.31 38.46 41.28
CA GLN A 151 78.06 37.73 41.47
C GLN A 151 77.82 36.88 40.23
N THR A 152 78.21 35.61 40.34
CA THR A 152 78.30 34.64 39.25
C THR A 152 76.97 33.99 38.88
N ASP A 153 75.96 34.08 39.75
CA ASP A 153 74.65 33.47 39.54
C ASP A 153 73.56 34.56 39.37
N PRO A 154 73.04 34.78 38.15
CA PRO A 154 71.97 35.73 37.87
C PRO A 154 70.57 35.30 38.38
N GLY A 155 70.40 34.05 38.82
CA GLY A 155 69.08 33.46 39.05
C GLY A 155 68.33 33.12 37.76
N HIS A 156 67.02 32.88 37.87
CA HIS A 156 66.21 32.41 36.74
C HIS A 156 65.85 33.49 35.72
N MET A 157 65.33 33.04 34.58
CA MET A 157 64.91 33.91 33.47
C MET A 157 63.54 34.54 33.77
N ILE A 158 63.49 35.87 33.86
CA ILE A 158 62.25 36.65 34.00
C ILE A 158 61.63 36.94 32.63
N ALA A 159 62.45 37.31 31.65
CA ALA A 159 62.00 37.59 30.30
C ALA A 159 63.09 37.22 29.30
N GLY A 160 62.68 36.91 28.07
CA GLY A 160 63.62 36.58 27.00
C GLY A 160 63.05 36.95 25.65
N SER A 161 63.90 37.38 24.72
CA SER A 161 63.53 37.55 23.33
C SER A 161 64.56 36.92 22.40
N LEU A 162 64.11 36.06 21.50
CA LEU A 162 64.90 35.51 20.39
C LEU A 162 64.60 36.34 19.14
N GLU A 163 65.52 37.24 18.78
CA GLU A 163 65.37 38.17 17.67
C GLU A 163 65.91 37.58 16.35
N GLY A 164 65.32 38.02 15.23
CA GLY A 164 65.71 37.57 13.89
C GLY A 164 65.03 36.26 13.49
N PHE A 165 65.70 35.45 12.66
CA PHE A 165 65.24 34.10 12.34
C PHE A 165 65.44 33.17 13.52
N VAL A 166 64.41 32.41 13.88
CA VAL A 166 64.44 31.47 14.99
C VAL A 166 64.13 30.07 14.49
N LYS A 167 64.97 29.11 14.87
CA LYS A 167 64.74 27.68 14.67
C LYS A 167 64.72 26.99 16.02
N ILE A 168 63.67 26.23 16.29
CA ILE A 168 63.56 25.37 17.47
C ILE A 168 63.47 23.93 16.98
N THR A 169 64.26 23.03 17.53
CA THR A 169 64.14 21.58 17.28
C THR A 169 64.02 20.82 18.59
N GLY A 170 63.45 19.63 18.56
CA GLY A 170 63.31 18.80 19.76
C GLY A 170 63.05 17.33 19.46
N PRO A 171 62.64 16.55 20.47
CA PRO A 171 62.25 15.15 20.34
C PRO A 171 61.15 14.92 19.30
N ASN A 172 60.98 13.67 18.88
CA ASN A 172 59.93 13.22 17.94
C ASN A 172 59.85 14.00 16.61
N GLY A 173 60.98 14.57 16.18
CA GLY A 173 61.06 15.34 14.95
C GLY A 173 60.41 16.73 15.04
N LEU A 174 60.24 17.27 16.25
CA LEU A 174 59.79 18.65 16.44
C LEU A 174 60.75 19.61 15.73
N ILE A 175 60.21 20.44 14.86
CA ILE A 175 60.90 21.56 14.23
C ILE A 175 59.93 22.73 14.17
N ILE A 176 60.33 23.91 14.63
CA ILE A 176 59.58 25.17 14.51
C ILE A 176 60.51 26.21 13.89
N TYR A 177 60.08 26.81 12.79
CA TYR A 177 60.70 27.97 12.18
C TYR A 177 59.82 29.19 12.39
N GLY A 178 60.39 30.29 12.85
CA GLY A 178 59.68 31.55 13.01
C GLY A 178 60.63 32.73 13.09
N ARG A 179 60.12 33.84 13.61
CA ARG A 179 60.92 35.05 13.88
C ARG A 179 60.45 35.72 15.14
N ASN A 180 61.36 36.34 15.88
CA ASN A 180 61.03 37.19 17.04
C ASN A 180 60.10 36.48 18.05
N PHE A 181 60.65 35.59 18.86
CA PHE A 181 59.92 34.96 19.97
C PHE A 181 60.17 35.73 21.25
N PHE A 182 59.13 35.94 22.04
CA PHE A 182 59.18 36.65 23.33
C PHE A 182 58.68 35.73 24.42
N TYR A 183 59.31 35.80 25.58
CA TYR A 183 58.92 35.17 26.83
C TYR A 183 58.86 36.23 27.91
N ASP A 184 57.83 36.17 28.74
CA ASP A 184 57.68 37.00 29.93
C ASP A 184 57.02 36.21 31.06
N GLU A 185 57.68 36.16 32.20
CA GLU A 185 57.22 35.47 33.42
C GLU A 185 55.91 36.07 33.94
N SER A 186 55.66 37.38 33.75
CA SER A 186 54.43 38.00 34.27
C SER A 186 53.17 37.52 33.54
N SER A 187 53.29 37.26 32.25
CA SER A 187 52.21 36.76 31.39
C SER A 187 52.20 35.23 31.27
N MET A 188 53.28 34.55 31.65
CA MET A 188 53.48 33.11 31.50
C MET A 188 53.18 32.61 30.09
N ASN A 189 53.64 33.39 29.11
CA ASN A 189 53.41 33.13 27.70
C ASN A 189 54.74 33.18 26.94
N ILE A 190 54.85 32.34 25.91
CA ILE A 190 55.84 32.50 24.85
C ILE A 190 55.09 32.80 23.56
N TRP A 191 55.40 33.90 22.87
CA TRP A 191 54.67 34.26 21.66
C TRP A 191 55.54 34.85 20.55
N SER A 192 55.01 34.79 19.33
CA SER A 192 55.52 35.48 18.16
C SER A 192 54.34 35.92 17.30
N ASP A 193 54.43 37.11 16.70
CA ASP A 193 53.44 37.63 15.74
C ASP A 193 53.79 37.33 14.26
N SER A 194 54.96 36.73 14.04
CA SER A 194 55.49 36.44 12.70
C SER A 194 54.91 35.14 12.12
N GLU A 195 55.14 34.88 10.83
CA GLU A 195 54.83 33.57 10.25
C GLU A 195 55.65 32.49 10.95
N VAL A 196 54.97 31.41 11.33
CA VAL A 196 55.57 30.23 11.95
C VAL A 196 55.26 29.02 11.09
N ARG A 197 56.25 28.14 10.90
CA ARG A 197 56.11 26.83 10.27
C ARG A 197 56.58 25.78 11.25
N PHE A 198 55.85 24.69 11.36
CA PHE A 198 56.23 23.61 12.26
C PHE A 198 56.08 22.25 11.60
N ALA A 199 56.86 21.31 12.10
CA ALA A 199 56.73 19.88 11.85
C ALA A 199 56.84 19.15 13.19
N TYR A 200 56.03 18.13 13.40
CA TYR A 200 56.08 17.26 14.56
C TYR A 200 55.64 15.87 14.13
N GLU A 201 56.49 14.87 14.32
CA GLU A 201 56.33 13.53 13.73
C GLU A 201 56.04 13.61 12.22
N GLU A 202 54.87 13.14 11.79
CA GLU A 202 54.43 13.20 10.39
C GLU A 202 53.52 14.41 10.09
N HIS A 203 53.16 15.20 11.11
CA HIS A 203 52.31 16.38 10.98
C HIS A 203 53.13 17.61 10.61
N ARG A 204 52.55 18.47 9.79
CA ARG A 204 53.18 19.73 9.37
C ARG A 204 52.16 20.86 9.40
N GLY A 205 52.61 22.08 9.64
CA GLY A 205 51.72 23.22 9.59
C GLY A 205 52.41 24.55 9.50
N ARG A 206 51.60 25.58 9.29
CA ARG A 206 52.00 26.98 9.30
C ARG A 206 50.86 27.85 9.81
N ALA A 207 51.21 28.98 10.39
CA ALA A 207 50.27 30.00 10.83
C ALA A 207 50.93 31.37 10.88
N ARG A 208 50.12 32.42 11.00
CA ARG A 208 50.61 33.75 11.30
C ARG A 208 50.47 34.04 12.79
N GLY A 209 51.57 33.86 13.50
CA GLY A 209 51.70 34.01 14.93
C GLY A 209 51.43 32.72 15.70
N ILE A 210 52.13 32.57 16.81
CA ILE A 210 52.02 31.47 17.77
C ILE A 210 52.06 32.04 19.19
N GLU A 211 51.33 31.43 20.09
CA GLU A 211 51.34 31.70 21.53
C GLU A 211 51.32 30.36 22.26
N MET A 212 52.21 30.17 23.23
CA MET A 212 52.30 28.99 24.08
C MET A 212 52.08 29.46 25.50
N LYS A 213 50.96 29.04 26.10
CA LYS A 213 50.62 29.37 27.48
C LYS A 213 51.26 28.35 28.40
N LEU A 214 52.06 28.84 29.35
CA LEU A 214 52.86 28.01 30.22
C LEU A 214 52.13 27.69 31.54
N ILE A 215 52.49 26.57 32.14
CA ILE A 215 52.09 26.17 33.49
C ILE A 215 53.11 26.76 34.46
N PRO A 216 52.71 27.62 35.41
CA PRO A 216 53.64 28.18 36.37
C PRO A 216 54.30 27.13 37.26
N ALA A 217 55.61 27.25 37.45
CA ALA A 217 56.36 26.36 38.32
C ALA A 217 55.92 26.52 39.78
N ALA A 218 55.67 25.41 40.47
CA ALA A 218 55.27 25.44 41.89
C ALA A 218 56.36 26.05 42.80
N VAL A 219 57.63 25.90 42.41
CA VAL A 219 58.79 26.52 43.05
C VAL A 219 59.61 27.21 41.96
N LYS A 220 59.93 28.50 42.14
CA LYS A 220 60.77 29.23 41.17
C LYS A 220 62.14 28.56 41.06
N PRO A 221 62.61 28.24 39.86
CA PRO A 221 63.90 27.60 39.67
C PRO A 221 65.03 28.56 40.07
N LYS A 222 66.17 28.01 40.49
CA LYS A 222 67.41 28.78 40.62
C LYS A 222 68.22 28.80 39.31
N GLU A 223 67.96 27.81 38.46
CA GLU A 223 68.58 27.62 37.15
C GLU A 223 68.11 28.66 36.12
N LEU A 224 68.89 28.83 35.06
CA LEU A 224 68.69 29.70 33.90
C LEU A 224 67.64 29.13 32.94
N LYS A 225 66.45 28.85 33.47
CA LYS A 225 65.27 28.39 32.73
C LYS A 225 64.04 29.26 33.04
N PRO A 226 63.04 29.28 32.13
CA PRO A 226 61.73 29.86 32.44
C PRO A 226 61.15 29.28 33.73
N ALA A 227 60.44 30.07 34.52
CA ALA A 227 59.75 29.63 35.74
C ALA A 227 58.45 28.86 35.42
N ALA A 228 58.53 27.92 34.48
CA ALA A 228 57.42 27.14 33.97
C ALA A 228 57.72 25.65 34.05
N ASP A 229 56.72 24.89 34.47
CA ASP A 229 56.78 23.43 34.56
C ASP A 229 56.49 22.81 33.17
N GLY A 230 55.54 23.37 32.41
CA GLY A 230 55.21 22.83 31.10
C GLY A 230 54.38 23.78 30.24
N ILE A 231 53.88 23.26 29.11
CA ILE A 231 52.97 23.98 28.23
C ILE A 231 51.55 23.50 28.49
N ARG A 232 50.65 24.43 28.81
CA ARG A 232 49.22 24.15 29.00
C ARG A 232 48.47 24.15 27.67
N GLU A 233 48.73 25.15 26.84
CA GLU A 233 47.98 25.40 25.62
C GLU A 233 48.89 25.96 24.53
N ILE A 234 48.73 25.47 23.30
CA ILE A 234 49.39 26.01 22.11
C ILE A 234 48.33 26.67 21.22
N VAL A 235 48.52 27.94 20.88
CA VAL A 235 47.60 28.73 20.07
C VAL A 235 48.33 29.22 18.82
N LEU A 236 47.89 28.77 17.65
CA LEU A 236 48.24 29.38 16.37
C LEU A 236 47.20 30.46 16.07
N ARG A 237 47.64 31.71 15.90
CA ARG A 237 46.72 32.86 16.07
C ARG A 237 45.73 33.06 14.91
N ARG A 238 46.17 32.89 13.65
CA ARG A 238 45.36 33.07 12.43
C ARG A 238 46.01 32.48 11.19
N ASP A 239 45.24 32.39 10.10
CA ASP A 239 45.69 31.90 8.79
C ASP A 239 46.37 30.52 8.90
N VAL A 240 45.73 29.61 9.63
CA VAL A 240 46.26 28.29 9.95
C VAL A 240 46.12 27.35 8.77
N TYR A 241 47.21 26.67 8.44
CA TYR A 241 47.24 25.57 7.47
C TYR A 241 47.97 24.39 8.08
N MET A 242 47.36 23.21 8.09
CA MET A 242 47.96 21.97 8.59
C MET A 242 47.81 20.83 7.59
N GLU A 243 48.82 19.98 7.55
CA GLU A 243 48.79 18.66 6.92
C GLU A 243 48.89 17.63 8.05
N LEU A 244 47.77 16.93 8.30
CA LEU A 244 47.64 15.98 9.39
C LEU A 244 47.77 14.56 8.83
N ALA A 245 48.69 13.77 9.38
CA ALA A 245 48.79 12.35 9.07
C ALA A 245 47.62 11.59 9.70
N LEU A 246 46.93 10.80 8.89
CA LEU A 246 45.89 9.86 9.28
C LEU A 246 46.51 8.49 9.50
N LYS A 247 45.90 7.68 10.38
CA LYS A 247 46.37 6.33 10.72
C LYS A 247 46.43 5.46 9.46
N GLN A 248 47.52 4.72 9.28
CA GLN A 248 47.65 3.72 8.21
C GLN A 248 46.90 2.44 8.57
N ASP A 249 45.95 2.05 7.71
CA ASP A 249 45.31 0.74 7.78
C ASP A 249 46.19 -0.32 7.08
N LYS A 250 46.48 -1.41 7.81
CA LYS A 250 47.40 -2.48 7.38
C LYS A 250 46.92 -3.27 6.15
N GLU A 251 45.63 -3.20 5.78
CA GLU A 251 45.06 -3.91 4.62
C GLU A 251 44.97 -3.07 3.34
N HIS A 252 45.28 -1.78 3.40
CA HIS A 252 45.14 -0.84 2.28
C HIS A 252 46.46 -0.32 1.70
N GLU A 253 47.57 -1.05 1.85
CA GLU A 253 48.83 -0.77 1.14
C GLU A 253 48.69 -0.79 -0.40
N SER A 254 47.66 -1.44 -0.93
CA SER A 254 47.43 -1.59 -2.38
C SER A 254 46.71 -0.42 -3.06
N LYS A 255 46.14 0.52 -2.30
CA LYS A 255 45.43 1.68 -2.85
C LYS A 255 46.24 2.94 -2.55
N ASN A 256 46.62 3.66 -3.60
CA ASN A 256 47.39 4.91 -3.61
C ASN A 256 46.63 6.10 -2.95
N ARG A 257 46.02 5.89 -1.78
CA ARG A 257 45.21 6.85 -1.02
C ARG A 257 46.12 7.75 -0.19
N SER A 258 45.85 9.05 -0.20
CA SER A 258 46.66 9.99 0.57
C SER A 258 46.41 9.77 2.06
N ARG A 259 47.47 9.48 2.82
CA ARG A 259 47.42 9.41 4.28
C ARG A 259 47.35 10.78 4.96
N PHE A 260 47.24 11.88 4.20
CA PHE A 260 47.27 13.23 4.75
C PHE A 260 45.96 13.98 4.49
N ALA A 261 45.37 14.52 5.56
CA ALA A 261 44.28 15.49 5.48
C ALA A 261 44.84 16.91 5.58
N LYS A 262 44.38 17.80 4.71
CA LYS A 262 44.74 19.23 4.71
C LYS A 262 43.66 20.02 5.41
N VAL A 263 44.00 20.76 6.45
CA VAL A 263 43.07 21.62 7.20
C VAL A 263 43.50 23.08 7.02
N LYS A 264 42.57 23.92 6.58
CA LYS A 264 42.72 25.39 6.48
C LYS A 264 41.74 26.06 7.43
N SER A 265 42.17 27.10 8.12
CA SER A 265 41.32 27.91 8.99
C SER A 265 41.75 29.37 8.89
N ALA A 266 40.77 30.27 8.74
CA ALA A 266 41.04 31.72 8.72
C ALA A 266 41.31 32.26 10.14
N GLY A 267 40.73 31.62 11.16
CA GLY A 267 40.93 31.94 12.56
C GLY A 267 42.07 31.14 13.20
N SER A 268 42.00 31.00 14.52
CA SER A 268 43.01 30.35 15.33
C SER A 268 42.88 28.84 15.36
N PHE A 269 43.98 28.17 15.70
CA PHE A 269 43.96 26.79 16.17
C PHE A 269 44.48 26.74 17.61
N THR A 270 43.75 26.09 18.50
CA THR A 270 44.12 25.92 19.91
C THR A 270 44.28 24.44 20.23
N PHE A 271 45.40 24.04 20.81
CA PHE A 271 45.60 22.70 21.33
C PHE A 271 45.81 22.76 22.84
N ASN A 272 44.86 22.24 23.60
CA ASN A 272 44.94 22.14 25.06
C ASN A 272 45.57 20.79 25.44
N LEU A 273 46.71 20.83 26.13
CA LEU A 273 47.48 19.64 26.50
C LEU A 273 46.93 18.93 27.75
N GLU A 274 46.12 19.60 28.57
CA GLU A 274 45.45 19.01 29.73
C GLU A 274 44.27 18.14 29.26
N THR A 275 43.46 18.66 28.34
CA THR A 275 42.28 17.94 27.79
C THR A 275 42.61 17.11 26.55
N ASN A 276 43.81 17.26 25.97
CA ASN A 276 44.20 16.67 24.68
C ASN A 276 43.21 16.99 23.55
N GLN A 277 42.74 18.24 23.49
CA GLN A 277 41.74 18.69 22.53
C GLN A 277 42.35 19.75 21.59
N GLY A 278 42.24 19.52 20.29
CA GLY A 278 42.58 20.47 19.24
C GLY A 278 41.33 21.13 18.66
N THR A 279 41.30 22.45 18.51
CA THR A 279 40.14 23.16 17.95
C THR A 279 40.59 24.19 16.91
N PHE A 280 40.07 24.08 15.70
CA PHE A 280 40.20 25.09 14.64
C PHE A 280 38.97 26.01 14.66
N HIS A 281 39.19 27.31 14.51
CA HIS A 281 38.13 28.31 14.55
C HIS A 281 38.05 29.10 13.24
N LYS A 282 36.84 29.47 12.85
CA LYS A 282 36.47 30.36 11.73
C LYS A 282 36.90 29.86 10.35
N ASP A 283 35.91 29.66 9.47
CA ASP A 283 36.09 29.25 8.07
C ASP A 283 37.02 28.04 7.91
N VAL A 284 36.72 26.96 8.63
CA VAL A 284 37.53 25.75 8.63
C VAL A 284 37.17 24.89 7.42
N ARG A 285 38.17 24.53 6.62
CA ARG A 285 38.04 23.66 5.45
C ARG A 285 39.01 22.50 5.54
N VAL A 286 38.48 21.29 5.54
CA VAL A 286 39.23 20.04 5.48
C VAL A 286 39.15 19.49 4.07
N TYR A 287 40.29 19.02 3.56
CA TYR A 287 40.41 18.38 2.26
C TYR A 287 41.22 17.09 2.41
N HIS A 288 40.62 15.95 2.09
CA HIS A 288 41.25 14.64 2.16
C HIS A 288 41.20 13.93 0.80
N PRO A 289 42.34 13.70 0.12
CA PRO A 289 42.36 12.99 -1.16
C PRO A 289 42.09 11.48 -0.99
N THR A 290 40.99 10.99 -1.57
CA THR A 290 40.57 9.57 -1.53
C THR A 290 40.96 8.80 -2.79
N GLY A 291 41.43 9.48 -3.84
CA GLY A 291 42.03 8.89 -5.05
C GLY A 291 42.65 9.94 -5.98
N PRO A 292 43.12 9.57 -7.19
CA PRO A 292 43.76 10.51 -8.12
C PRO A 292 42.85 11.66 -8.59
N GLN A 293 41.54 11.43 -8.62
CA GLN A 293 40.52 12.42 -9.05
C GLN A 293 39.39 12.62 -8.04
N HIS A 294 39.47 12.00 -6.87
CA HIS A 294 38.42 12.06 -5.85
C HIS A 294 38.99 12.57 -4.53
N ALA A 295 38.22 13.42 -3.87
CA ALA A 295 38.50 13.91 -2.54
C ALA A 295 37.24 14.06 -1.71
N ASP A 296 37.42 13.99 -0.41
CA ASP A 296 36.41 14.31 0.59
C ASP A 296 36.69 15.72 1.15
N THR A 297 35.65 16.53 1.32
CA THR A 297 35.75 17.89 1.86
C THR A 297 34.76 18.12 2.97
N LEU A 298 35.21 18.80 4.03
CA LEU A 298 34.37 19.23 5.15
C LEU A 298 34.60 20.73 5.40
N ASP A 299 33.55 21.52 5.21
CA ASP A 299 33.53 22.95 5.51
C ASP A 299 32.70 23.21 6.77
N CYS A 300 33.20 24.01 7.71
CA CYS A 300 32.51 24.36 8.97
C CYS A 300 33.07 25.64 9.60
N ASP A 301 32.41 26.17 10.64
CA ASP A 301 32.90 27.33 11.38
C ASP A 301 33.89 26.93 12.46
N GLN A 302 33.69 25.78 13.10
CA GLN A 302 34.59 25.24 14.12
C GLN A 302 34.73 23.73 13.97
N LEU A 303 35.98 23.27 14.02
CA LEU A 303 36.35 21.84 14.00
C LEU A 303 37.12 21.50 15.26
N GLN A 304 36.54 20.63 16.08
CA GLN A 304 37.16 20.08 17.29
C GLN A 304 37.59 18.64 17.05
N LEU A 305 38.79 18.31 17.50
CA LEU A 305 39.42 17.00 17.46
C LEU A 305 39.81 16.60 18.88
N GLN A 306 39.23 15.50 19.37
CA GLN A 306 39.51 14.95 20.69
C GLN A 306 40.47 13.76 20.56
N PHE A 307 41.46 13.72 21.45
CA PHE A 307 42.44 12.64 21.52
C PHE A 307 42.48 12.00 22.90
N VAL A 308 42.88 10.73 22.96
CA VAL A 308 43.17 9.98 24.18
C VAL A 308 44.63 9.56 24.19
N ARG A 309 45.26 9.56 25.38
CA ARG A 309 46.61 9.04 25.55
C ARG A 309 46.57 7.52 25.64
N LYS A 310 47.40 6.84 24.86
CA LYS A 310 47.60 5.40 25.01
C LYS A 310 48.77 5.17 25.98
N GLU A 311 48.52 4.43 27.05
CA GLU A 311 49.58 3.95 27.93
C GLU A 311 50.40 2.88 27.19
N ASP A 312 51.73 2.98 27.28
CA ASP A 312 52.64 2.00 26.69
C ASP A 312 52.72 0.79 27.64
N PRO A 313 52.28 -0.42 27.23
CA PRO A 313 52.22 -1.57 28.11
C PRO A 313 53.60 -2.06 28.60
N ASP A 314 54.67 -1.68 27.90
CA ASP A 314 56.05 -2.06 28.26
C ASP A 314 56.72 -1.11 29.26
N ASN A 315 56.10 0.03 29.61
CA ASN A 315 56.64 0.96 30.61
C ASN A 315 55.51 1.68 31.38
N PRO A 316 54.89 1.03 32.38
CA PRO A 316 53.88 1.67 33.20
C PRO A 316 54.50 2.86 33.94
N THR A 317 54.03 4.07 33.65
CA THR A 317 54.45 5.26 34.39
C THR A 317 53.77 5.20 35.77
N PRO A 318 54.52 5.18 36.89
CA PRO A 318 53.92 5.07 38.22
C PRO A 318 52.99 6.26 38.50
N GLU A 319 51.85 5.99 39.14
CA GLU A 319 50.76 6.95 39.46
C GLU A 319 51.23 8.24 40.16
N ALA A 320 52.42 8.23 40.79
CA ALA A 320 53.00 9.39 41.48
C ALA A 320 53.57 10.47 40.55
N ASP A 321 53.80 10.18 39.26
CA ASP A 321 54.35 11.15 38.26
C ASP A 321 53.24 11.73 37.35
N GLN A 322 51.95 11.46 37.62
CA GLN A 322 50.80 12.02 36.90
C GLN A 322 50.49 13.45 37.34
N GLN A 323 51.41 14.40 37.13
CA GLN A 323 51.06 15.82 37.14
C GLN A 323 50.45 16.22 35.78
N PRO A 324 49.27 16.86 35.76
CA PRO A 324 48.60 17.32 34.55
C PRO A 324 49.42 18.46 33.92
N GLY A 325 50.32 18.13 33.00
CA GLY A 325 51.15 19.13 32.31
C GLY A 325 52.40 18.60 31.60
N HIS A 326 52.89 17.40 31.94
CA HIS A 326 54.23 16.97 31.51
C HIS A 326 54.31 15.69 30.67
N ALA A 327 53.22 14.98 30.41
CA ALA A 327 53.30 13.64 29.80
C ALA A 327 53.37 13.69 28.26
N SER A 328 54.55 13.38 27.71
CA SER A 328 54.80 13.05 26.30
C SER A 328 54.30 11.62 25.97
N GLY A 329 52.98 11.43 25.88
CA GLY A 329 52.37 10.16 25.51
C GLY A 329 51.87 10.13 24.07
N LYS A 330 51.81 8.94 23.45
CA LYS A 330 51.27 8.78 22.10
C LYS A 330 49.76 9.04 22.11
N LEU A 331 49.33 10.06 21.37
CA LEU A 331 47.92 10.42 21.23
C LEU A 331 47.24 9.55 20.16
N GLN A 332 46.00 9.14 20.44
CA GLN A 332 45.12 8.47 19.49
C GLN A 332 43.84 9.28 19.30
N PHE A 333 43.39 9.40 18.05
CA PHE A 333 42.16 10.08 17.70
C PHE A 333 40.94 9.35 18.31
N GLN A 334 40.01 10.10 18.90
CA GLN A 334 38.81 9.57 19.54
C GLN A 334 37.53 10.13 18.90
N GLU A 335 37.44 11.45 18.74
CA GLU A 335 36.22 12.11 18.28
C GLU A 335 36.54 13.33 17.40
N LEU A 336 35.72 13.54 16.39
CA LEU A 336 35.68 14.74 15.57
C LEU A 336 34.30 15.39 15.71
N VAL A 337 34.28 16.70 15.95
CA VAL A 337 33.06 17.51 16.02
C VAL A 337 33.21 18.73 15.13
N ALA A 338 32.39 18.83 14.10
CA ALA A 338 32.27 20.00 13.24
C ALA A 338 30.96 20.72 13.53
N THR A 339 31.02 22.04 13.70
CA THR A 339 29.86 22.89 14.04
C THR A 339 29.91 24.21 13.26
N GLY A 340 28.74 24.77 12.96
CA GLY A 340 28.61 26.06 12.29
C GLY A 340 27.20 26.32 11.78
N GLU A 341 26.98 27.49 11.17
CA GLU A 341 25.69 27.82 10.54
C GLU A 341 25.41 26.95 9.31
N ASN A 342 26.47 26.52 8.61
CA ASN A 342 26.40 25.63 7.46
C ASN A 342 27.63 24.72 7.43
N VAL A 343 27.53 23.57 8.07
CA VAL A 343 28.51 22.49 7.93
C VAL A 343 28.17 21.75 6.63
N ALA A 344 29.16 21.57 5.75
CA ALA A 344 28.99 20.87 4.49
C ALA A 344 30.02 19.75 4.36
N LEU A 345 29.55 18.52 4.18
CA LEU A 345 30.37 17.34 3.90
C LEU A 345 30.13 16.91 2.45
N VAL A 346 31.20 16.66 1.69
CA VAL A 346 31.11 16.12 0.34
C VAL A 346 32.11 14.98 0.22
N SER A 347 31.65 13.82 -0.26
CA SER A 347 32.50 12.70 -0.63
C SER A 347 32.28 12.35 -2.10
N GLN A 348 33.29 12.65 -2.93
CA GLN A 348 33.20 12.47 -4.37
C GLN A 348 33.20 10.99 -4.77
N GLU A 349 33.99 10.17 -4.09
CA GLU A 349 34.07 8.72 -4.36
C GLU A 349 32.72 8.02 -4.13
N ASN A 350 31.97 8.47 -3.13
CA ASN A 350 30.68 7.89 -2.74
C ASN A 350 29.46 8.64 -3.32
N GLN A 351 29.68 9.66 -4.16
CA GLN A 351 28.65 10.55 -4.69
C GLN A 351 27.68 11.07 -3.60
N PHE A 352 28.26 11.50 -2.48
CA PHE A 352 27.54 11.91 -1.28
C PHE A 352 27.78 13.39 -0.99
N SER A 353 26.73 14.12 -0.60
CA SER A 353 26.82 15.47 -0.06
C SER A 353 25.82 15.64 1.09
N GLY A 354 26.28 16.20 2.21
CA GLY A 354 25.47 16.47 3.40
C GLY A 354 25.57 17.94 3.82
N ARG A 355 24.46 18.53 4.26
CA ARG A 355 24.40 19.84 4.91
C ARG A 355 23.71 19.73 6.26
N MET A 356 24.29 20.35 7.28
CA MET A 356 23.81 20.32 8.67
C MET A 356 24.40 21.48 9.48
N THR A 357 23.99 21.65 10.73
CA THR A 357 24.63 22.60 11.68
C THR A 357 25.72 21.93 12.53
N ARG A 358 25.63 20.61 12.72
CA ARG A 358 26.58 19.85 13.52
C ARG A 358 26.78 18.44 12.98
N LEU A 359 28.04 18.02 12.89
CA LEU A 359 28.49 16.67 12.55
C LEU A 359 29.42 16.18 13.66
N SER A 360 29.21 14.98 14.17
CA SER A 360 30.16 14.26 15.04
C SER A 360 30.50 12.90 14.48
N TYR A 361 31.76 12.49 14.66
CA TYR A 361 32.23 11.14 14.43
C TYR A 361 32.97 10.64 15.66
N ASN A 362 32.57 9.48 16.18
CA ASN A 362 33.24 8.80 17.28
C ASN A 362 33.92 7.52 16.76
N GLU A 363 35.24 7.44 16.89
CA GLU A 363 36.04 6.32 16.39
C GLU A 363 35.85 5.04 17.22
N ALA A 364 35.63 5.17 18.54
CA ALA A 364 35.47 4.03 19.44
C ALA A 364 34.13 3.30 19.23
N THR A 365 33.07 4.05 18.95
CA THR A 365 31.73 3.50 18.69
C THR A 365 31.40 3.40 17.20
N LYS A 366 32.32 3.80 16.31
CA LYS A 366 32.13 3.84 14.85
C LYS A 366 30.80 4.48 14.44
N THR A 367 30.47 5.60 15.09
CA THR A 367 29.17 6.26 14.95
C THR A 367 29.34 7.68 14.40
N ILE A 368 28.55 8.01 13.37
CA ILE A 368 28.40 9.36 12.84
C ILE A 368 27.03 9.89 13.26
N VAL A 369 26.99 11.12 13.78
CA VAL A 369 25.74 11.81 14.13
C VAL A 369 25.68 13.16 13.42
N LEU A 370 24.61 13.38 12.67
CA LEU A 370 24.32 14.60 11.93
C LEU A 370 23.07 15.24 12.52
N THR A 371 23.13 16.53 12.82
CA THR A 371 22.00 17.27 13.44
C THR A 371 21.84 18.66 12.86
N ASP A 372 20.58 19.07 12.69
CA ASP A 372 20.18 20.41 12.24
C ASP A 372 18.85 20.80 12.90
N GLU A 373 18.68 22.06 13.29
CA GLU A 373 17.43 22.57 13.87
C GLU A 373 16.27 22.56 12.85
N ARG A 374 16.57 22.77 11.56
CA ARG A 374 15.58 22.72 10.48
C ARG A 374 15.47 21.29 9.94
N SER A 375 16.56 20.82 9.33
CA SER A 375 16.68 19.47 8.78
C SER A 375 18.09 19.27 8.25
N VAL A 376 18.69 18.11 8.53
CA VAL A 376 19.87 17.64 7.81
C VAL A 376 19.44 17.34 6.38
N GLU A 377 20.17 17.81 5.38
CA GLU A 377 19.95 17.47 3.98
C GLU A 377 21.07 16.58 3.47
N ILE A 378 20.74 15.38 3.00
CA ILE A 378 21.69 14.45 2.39
C ILE A 378 21.29 14.21 0.95
N TYR A 379 22.25 14.31 0.04
CA TYR A 379 22.15 13.89 -1.35
C TYR A 379 23.10 12.71 -1.55
N GLN A 380 22.57 11.60 -2.06
CA GLN A 380 23.36 10.44 -2.46
C GLN A 380 22.87 9.96 -3.82
N GLN A 381 23.74 10.02 -4.83
CA GLN A 381 23.37 9.78 -6.23
C GLN A 381 22.17 10.65 -6.66
N ALA A 382 21.01 10.04 -6.96
CA ALA A 382 19.77 10.73 -7.32
C ALA A 382 18.71 10.75 -6.20
N SER A 383 19.10 10.37 -4.98
CA SER A 383 18.24 10.39 -3.79
C SER A 383 18.53 11.64 -2.94
N LYS A 384 17.47 12.25 -2.42
CA LYS A 384 17.52 13.33 -1.43
C LYS A 384 16.84 12.86 -0.14
N LEU A 385 17.54 12.94 1.00
CA LEU A 385 17.05 12.60 2.33
C LEU A 385 17.05 13.85 3.22
N GLU A 386 15.94 14.08 3.92
CA GLU A 386 15.77 15.18 4.88
C GLU A 386 15.29 14.62 6.23
N CYS A 387 16.02 14.92 7.32
CA CYS A 387 15.64 14.53 8.68
C CYS A 387 16.37 15.40 9.73
N PRO A 388 15.77 15.77 10.88
CA PRO A 388 16.42 16.59 11.91
C PRO A 388 17.68 15.96 12.52
N LYS A 389 17.67 14.63 12.71
CA LYS A 389 18.80 13.88 13.26
C LYS A 389 19.00 12.58 12.49
N ILE A 390 20.25 12.34 12.07
CA ILE A 390 20.65 11.12 11.37
C ILE A 390 21.84 10.53 12.10
N THR A 391 21.72 9.27 12.52
CA THR A 391 22.77 8.49 13.17
C THR A 391 23.15 7.33 12.25
N ILE A 392 24.44 7.19 11.95
CA ILE A 392 24.97 6.12 11.11
C ILE A 392 25.94 5.31 11.95
N HIS A 393 25.69 4.01 12.05
CA HIS A 393 26.60 3.05 12.68
C HIS A 393 27.38 2.31 11.59
N GLN A 394 28.68 2.18 11.81
CA GLN A 394 29.60 1.49 10.92
C GLN A 394 30.21 0.25 11.60
N ASP A 395 30.61 -0.73 10.79
CA ASP A 395 31.37 -1.89 11.26
C ASP A 395 32.86 -1.56 11.49
N GLU A 396 33.65 -2.56 11.92
CA GLU A 396 35.09 -2.39 12.15
C GLU A 396 35.88 -1.97 10.89
N GLU A 397 35.36 -2.30 9.70
CA GLU A 397 35.92 -1.93 8.39
C GLU A 397 35.43 -0.55 7.91
N GLY A 398 34.55 0.12 8.64
CA GLY A 398 33.97 1.41 8.30
C GLY A 398 32.81 1.35 7.28
N ARG A 399 32.26 0.17 7.01
CA ARG A 399 31.07 0.00 6.16
C ARG A 399 29.81 0.31 6.96
N VAL A 400 28.81 0.86 6.28
CA VAL A 400 27.54 1.24 6.93
C VAL A 400 26.75 -0.01 7.32
N GLU A 401 26.45 -0.16 8.61
CA GLU A 401 25.67 -1.27 9.15
C GLU A 401 24.20 -0.85 9.36
N THR A 402 23.99 0.31 9.99
CA THR A 402 22.65 0.84 10.29
C THR A 402 22.59 2.34 10.10
N VAL A 403 21.47 2.82 9.54
CA VAL A 403 21.13 4.26 9.45
C VAL A 403 19.83 4.49 10.20
N LEU A 404 19.83 5.44 11.13
CA LEU A 404 18.69 5.82 11.95
C LEU A 404 18.38 7.31 11.74
N CYS A 405 17.17 7.61 11.27
CA CYS A 405 16.68 8.96 11.04
C CYS A 405 15.57 9.25 12.06
N GLU A 406 15.86 10.09 13.05
CA GLU A 406 14.96 10.42 14.16
C GLU A 406 14.24 11.75 13.93
N GLY A 407 12.92 11.74 14.06
CA GLY A 407 12.04 12.88 13.79
C GLY A 407 11.31 12.76 12.45
N ALA A 408 10.49 13.77 12.14
CA ALA A 408 9.77 13.83 10.88
C ALA A 408 10.76 14.03 9.72
N GLY A 409 10.70 13.14 8.73
CA GLY A 409 11.65 13.14 7.62
C GLY A 409 11.03 12.69 6.31
N LYS A 410 11.76 12.93 5.23
CA LYS A 410 11.36 12.52 3.88
C LYS A 410 12.55 12.05 3.05
N VAL A 411 12.30 11.14 2.12
CA VAL A 411 13.24 10.71 1.09
C VAL A 411 12.58 10.77 -0.27
N ASP A 412 13.23 11.44 -1.21
CA ASP A 412 12.78 11.60 -2.59
C ASP A 412 13.82 10.96 -3.53
N TYR A 413 13.39 10.11 -4.43
CA TYR A 413 14.21 9.50 -5.48
C TYR A 413 13.75 9.98 -6.86
N VAL A 414 14.67 10.60 -7.58
CA VAL A 414 14.45 11.09 -8.94
C VAL A 414 15.10 10.12 -9.92
N ASP A 415 14.37 9.69 -10.95
CA ASP A 415 14.95 8.84 -11.99
C ASP A 415 15.97 9.66 -12.81
N PRO A 416 17.26 9.26 -12.86
CA PRO A 416 18.29 10.00 -13.60
C PRO A 416 18.00 10.14 -15.10
N SER A 417 17.21 9.24 -15.67
CA SER A 417 16.93 9.17 -17.11
C SER A 417 15.84 10.16 -17.52
N THR A 418 14.82 10.32 -16.68
CA THR A 418 13.65 11.16 -16.97
C THR A 418 13.67 12.48 -16.22
N GLY A 419 14.45 12.59 -15.14
CA GLY A 419 14.47 13.74 -14.23
C GLY A 419 13.17 13.89 -13.42
N GLN A 420 12.28 12.90 -13.44
CA GLN A 420 11.00 12.93 -12.73
C GLN A 420 11.09 12.22 -11.38
N LEU A 421 10.28 12.68 -10.42
CA LEU A 421 10.13 12.05 -9.12
C LEU A 421 9.51 10.66 -9.30
N SER A 422 10.31 9.61 -9.08
CA SER A 422 9.88 8.22 -9.25
C SER A 422 9.26 7.68 -7.96
N VAL A 423 9.89 7.94 -6.81
CA VAL A 423 9.43 7.50 -5.49
C VAL A 423 9.65 8.61 -4.47
N ALA A 424 8.66 8.85 -3.62
CA ALA A 424 8.78 9.69 -2.42
C ALA A 424 8.27 8.93 -1.20
N ALA A 425 8.98 8.99 -0.09
CA ALA A 425 8.54 8.42 1.18
C ALA A 425 8.70 9.44 2.33
N GLN A 426 7.75 9.44 3.25
CA GLN A 426 7.67 10.38 4.38
C GLN A 426 7.28 9.62 5.66
N TRP A 427 7.77 10.07 6.80
CA TRP A 427 7.45 9.53 8.13
C TRP A 427 7.45 10.66 9.18
N ALA A 428 6.77 10.44 10.30
CA ALA A 428 6.67 11.44 11.38
C ALA A 428 7.61 11.18 12.57
N LYS A 429 8.02 9.93 12.81
CA LYS A 429 8.79 9.57 14.02
C LYS A 429 10.19 9.02 13.74
N LEU A 430 10.29 7.97 12.93
CA LEU A 430 11.56 7.25 12.74
C LEU A 430 11.62 6.61 11.35
N MET A 431 12.80 6.66 10.74
CA MET A 431 13.20 5.70 9.70
C MET A 431 14.45 4.96 10.14
N LYS A 432 14.49 3.65 9.93
CA LYS A 432 15.66 2.81 10.17
C LYS A 432 15.97 2.00 8.90
N LYS A 433 17.22 2.03 8.46
CA LYS A 433 17.76 1.11 7.45
C LYS A 433 18.79 0.20 8.11
N SER A 434 18.63 -1.11 7.98
CA SER A 434 19.55 -2.11 8.51
C SER A 434 19.50 -3.40 7.68
N ARG A 435 20.42 -4.33 7.91
CA ARG A 435 20.34 -5.67 7.30
C ARG A 435 19.49 -6.60 8.15
N ASP A 436 18.57 -7.32 7.52
CA ASP A 436 17.72 -8.30 8.18
C ASP A 436 18.55 -9.56 8.52
N PRO A 437 18.68 -9.98 9.79
CA PRO A 437 19.53 -11.10 10.17
C PRO A 437 19.09 -12.45 9.57
N GLU A 438 17.79 -12.63 9.32
CA GLU A 438 17.25 -13.89 8.79
C GLU A 438 17.43 -13.98 7.26
N THR A 439 17.00 -12.96 6.52
CA THR A 439 17.00 -12.98 5.05
C THR A 439 18.29 -12.45 4.42
N GLN A 440 19.14 -11.77 5.20
CA GLN A 440 20.32 -11.05 4.72
C GLN A 440 20.01 -9.96 3.67
N LEU A 441 18.75 -9.54 3.57
CA LEU A 441 18.28 -8.46 2.70
C LEU A 441 18.38 -7.11 3.41
N ASP A 442 18.49 -6.04 2.64
CA ASP A 442 18.36 -4.67 3.13
C ASP A 442 16.91 -4.44 3.57
N MET A 443 16.70 -3.98 4.81
CA MET A 443 15.39 -3.66 5.36
C MET A 443 15.30 -2.17 5.71
N VAL A 444 14.24 -1.53 5.23
CA VAL A 444 13.86 -0.15 5.58
C VAL A 444 12.56 -0.20 6.38
N GLU A 445 12.58 0.40 7.57
CA GLU A 445 11.45 0.53 8.47
C GLU A 445 11.07 2.00 8.62
N LEU A 446 9.80 2.33 8.42
CA LEU A 446 9.22 3.66 8.61
C LEU A 446 8.18 3.60 9.74
N GLU A 447 8.22 4.56 10.67
CA GLU A 447 7.27 4.66 11.78
C GLU A 447 6.51 6.00 11.84
N GLN A 448 5.21 5.86 12.11
CA GLN A 448 4.19 6.88 12.34
C GLN A 448 3.89 7.76 11.13
N GLN A 449 2.61 7.81 10.73
CA GLN A 449 2.12 8.62 9.59
C GLN A 449 2.98 8.43 8.31
N CYS A 450 3.31 7.19 8.01
CA CYS A 450 4.14 6.84 6.87
C CYS A 450 3.36 7.01 5.57
N ILE A 451 3.94 7.69 4.58
CA ILE A 451 3.33 7.87 3.26
C ILE A 451 4.38 7.56 2.20
N ILE A 452 4.07 6.66 1.27
CA ILE A 452 4.86 6.36 0.07
C ILE A 452 4.04 6.80 -1.15
N ARG A 453 4.68 7.44 -2.13
CA ARG A 453 4.06 7.90 -3.38
C ARG A 453 4.92 7.55 -4.58
N GLN A 454 4.27 7.14 -5.66
CA GLN A 454 4.87 6.96 -6.98
C GLN A 454 4.07 7.78 -7.98
N PRO A 455 4.45 9.05 -8.22
CA PRO A 455 3.65 9.97 -9.03
C PRO A 455 3.38 9.50 -10.45
N ALA A 456 4.38 8.89 -11.10
CA ALA A 456 4.26 8.38 -12.48
C ALA A 456 3.25 7.22 -12.62
N GLU A 457 3.00 6.49 -11.54
CA GLU A 457 2.02 5.38 -11.48
C GLU A 457 0.71 5.79 -10.79
N GLU A 458 0.58 7.07 -10.39
CA GLU A 458 -0.54 7.60 -9.61
C GLU A 458 -0.85 6.77 -8.34
N PHE A 459 0.20 6.18 -7.75
CA PHE A 459 0.11 5.29 -6.60
C PHE A 459 0.48 6.02 -5.30
N ALA A 460 -0.27 5.74 -4.23
CA ALA A 460 0.09 6.12 -2.87
C ALA A 460 -0.28 5.06 -1.84
N LEU A 461 0.56 4.91 -0.82
CA LEU A 461 0.34 4.02 0.32
C LEU A 461 0.54 4.84 1.60
N ALA A 462 -0.41 4.76 2.52
CA ALA A 462 -0.31 5.34 3.86
C ALA A 462 -0.50 4.28 4.93
N ALA A 463 0.25 4.33 6.02
CA ALA A 463 0.15 3.41 7.17
C ALA A 463 0.84 4.00 8.42
N GLN A 464 0.68 3.38 9.59
CA GLN A 464 1.49 3.77 10.76
C GLN A 464 2.86 3.10 10.79
N GLN A 465 3.02 1.92 10.19
CA GLN A 465 4.33 1.29 10.05
C GLN A 465 4.45 0.69 8.66
N ILE A 466 5.61 0.87 8.02
CA ILE A 466 5.94 0.24 6.75
C ILE A 466 7.32 -0.41 6.88
N ARG A 467 7.42 -1.69 6.54
CA ARG A 467 8.67 -2.42 6.40
C ARG A 467 8.84 -2.84 4.95
N LEU A 468 10.00 -2.53 4.37
CA LEU A 468 10.35 -2.84 3.00
C LEU A 468 11.66 -3.61 2.96
N TRP A 469 11.64 -4.81 2.37
CA TRP A 469 12.82 -5.62 2.10
C TRP A 469 13.25 -5.43 0.65
N LEU A 470 14.53 -5.14 0.44
CA LEU A 470 15.11 -4.82 -0.86
C LEU A 470 16.19 -5.85 -1.22
N LYS A 471 16.21 -6.28 -2.49
CA LYS A 471 17.34 -7.03 -3.06
C LYS A 471 18.43 -6.03 -3.45
N GLY A 472 19.53 -6.06 -2.72
CA GLY A 472 20.66 -5.15 -2.89
C GLY A 472 21.55 -5.24 -1.66
N ASP A 473 22.84 -4.95 -1.83
CA ASP A 473 23.82 -5.07 -0.75
C ASP A 473 24.12 -3.70 -0.14
N LEU A 474 23.94 -3.56 1.18
CA LEU A 474 24.32 -2.40 2.00
C LEU A 474 25.81 -1.95 1.82
N GLY A 475 26.66 -2.78 1.19
CA GLY A 475 28.10 -2.54 1.07
C GLY A 475 28.78 -2.78 -0.28
N ALA A 476 28.10 -3.23 -1.35
CA ALA A 476 28.78 -3.62 -2.60
C ALA A 476 28.50 -2.70 -3.79
N LEU A 477 29.07 -1.49 -3.74
CA LEU A 477 29.44 -0.74 -4.95
C LEU A 477 30.96 -0.58 -5.03
N LYS A 478 31.71 -1.68 -4.86
CA LYS A 478 33.05 -1.78 -5.43
C LYS A 478 33.27 -3.16 -6.04
N GLN A 479 33.77 -3.12 -7.28
CA GLN A 479 34.53 -4.18 -7.94
C GLN A 479 33.74 -5.17 -8.80
N LYS A 480 33.26 -4.69 -9.96
CA LYS A 480 33.30 -5.43 -11.23
C LYS A 480 33.01 -4.49 -12.42
N ASP A 481 33.92 -3.55 -12.69
CA ASP A 481 33.92 -2.80 -13.96
C ASP A 481 35.30 -2.25 -14.36
N MET A 482 36.39 -2.84 -13.85
CA MET A 482 37.74 -2.36 -14.17
C MET A 482 38.72 -3.44 -14.64
N LEU A 483 38.21 -4.58 -15.13
CA LEU A 483 38.98 -5.53 -15.93
C LEU A 483 38.06 -6.20 -16.95
N GLN A 484 37.81 -5.53 -18.08
CA GLN A 484 37.78 -6.11 -19.44
C GLN A 484 37.32 -5.06 -20.46
N GLU A 485 38.29 -4.48 -21.16
CA GLU A 485 38.08 -4.03 -22.54
C GLU A 485 37.88 -5.28 -23.41
N ASP A 486 36.64 -5.54 -23.85
CA ASP A 486 36.26 -5.90 -25.23
C ASP A 486 34.81 -6.42 -25.32
N ARG A 487 33.86 -5.55 -25.69
CA ARG A 487 32.99 -5.72 -26.87
C ARG A 487 31.89 -4.65 -26.92
N GLN A 488 31.84 -3.96 -28.06
CA GLN A 488 30.67 -3.25 -28.54
C GLN A 488 29.49 -4.23 -28.68
N GLN A 489 28.50 -4.17 -27.78
CA GLN A 489 27.09 -4.43 -28.06
C GLN A 489 26.23 -4.10 -26.82
N SER A 490 25.15 -3.34 -27.07
CA SER A 490 24.07 -2.96 -26.15
C SER A 490 24.39 -1.89 -25.09
N ALA A 491 24.23 -0.63 -25.51
CA ALA A 491 23.98 0.48 -24.59
C ALA A 491 22.49 0.43 -24.13
N ASN A 492 22.16 -0.50 -23.25
CA ASN A 492 21.05 -0.34 -22.31
C ASN A 492 21.68 -0.20 -20.93
N LYS A 493 22.02 1.04 -20.56
CA LYS A 493 22.37 1.39 -19.18
C LYS A 493 21.12 1.21 -18.34
N THR A 494 20.98 0.04 -17.71
CA THR A 494 19.98 -0.21 -16.69
C THR A 494 20.26 0.75 -15.54
N ALA A 495 19.46 1.80 -15.41
CA ALA A 495 19.39 2.58 -14.18
C ALA A 495 19.23 1.59 -13.02
N GLN A 496 20.01 1.76 -11.96
CA GLN A 496 20.07 0.87 -10.81
C GLN A 496 18.69 0.86 -10.13
N LYS A 497 17.81 -0.03 -10.59
CA LYS A 497 16.39 -0.10 -10.21
C LYS A 497 16.35 -0.72 -8.82
N VAL A 498 15.81 0.03 -7.85
CA VAL A 498 15.46 -0.52 -6.53
C VAL A 498 14.59 -1.75 -6.78
N ASP A 499 15.05 -2.93 -6.33
CA ASP A 499 14.34 -4.20 -6.56
C ASP A 499 13.69 -4.66 -5.26
N PRO A 500 12.42 -4.26 -5.01
CA PRO A 500 11.71 -4.66 -3.81
C PRO A 500 11.45 -6.16 -3.82
N HIS A 501 11.57 -6.81 -2.66
CA HIS A 501 11.29 -8.23 -2.47
C HIS A 501 9.97 -8.47 -1.73
N LYS A 502 9.78 -7.72 -0.64
CA LYS A 502 8.61 -7.83 0.23
C LYS A 502 8.31 -6.47 0.85
N MET A 503 7.03 -6.18 1.04
CA MET A 503 6.59 -5.00 1.80
C MET A 503 5.48 -5.40 2.76
N ILE A 504 5.55 -4.90 3.98
CA ILE A 504 4.48 -5.04 4.97
C ILE A 504 4.10 -3.64 5.46
N ALA A 505 2.82 -3.31 5.42
CA ALA A 505 2.28 -2.11 6.04
C ALA A 505 1.24 -2.48 7.11
N THR A 506 1.25 -1.82 8.26
CA THR A 506 0.36 -2.13 9.39
C THR A 506 -0.25 -0.86 10.00
N GLN A 507 -1.45 -1.04 10.55
CA GLN A 507 -2.29 -0.05 11.22
C GLN A 507 -2.73 1.11 10.31
N ASP A 508 -4.05 1.29 10.19
CA ASP A 508 -4.67 2.34 9.36
C ASP A 508 -4.12 2.40 7.92
N VAL A 509 -3.95 1.24 7.29
CA VAL A 509 -3.38 1.15 5.95
C VAL A 509 -4.39 1.63 4.94
N ALA A 510 -4.01 2.61 4.12
CA ALA A 510 -4.77 3.10 2.99
C ALA A 510 -3.93 2.99 1.71
N ILE A 511 -4.52 2.42 0.67
CA ILE A 511 -3.90 2.22 -0.65
C ILE A 511 -4.69 3.05 -1.65
N TYR A 512 -3.98 3.74 -2.53
CA TYR A 512 -4.55 4.52 -3.61
C TYR A 512 -3.82 4.21 -4.92
N SER A 513 -4.58 3.88 -5.96
CA SER A 513 -4.13 3.82 -7.36
C SER A 513 -5.32 4.19 -8.27
N PRO A 514 -5.09 4.43 -9.58
CA PRO A 514 -6.18 4.78 -10.51
C PRO A 514 -7.34 3.78 -10.51
N GLN A 515 -7.07 2.50 -10.26
CA GLN A 515 -8.06 1.42 -10.35
C GLN A 515 -8.45 0.82 -9.00
N LEU A 516 -7.73 1.16 -7.91
CA LEU A 516 -7.93 0.55 -6.59
C LEU A 516 -7.84 1.59 -5.48
N ARG A 517 -8.80 1.52 -4.57
CA ARG A 517 -8.79 2.23 -3.29
C ARG A 517 -8.99 1.21 -2.17
N GLY A 518 -7.95 0.97 -1.38
CA GLY A 518 -7.95 -0.05 -0.33
C GLY A 518 -7.91 0.56 1.06
N LYS A 519 -8.64 -0.02 2.02
CA LYS A 519 -8.46 0.22 3.46
C LYS A 519 -8.30 -1.11 4.19
N THR A 520 -7.21 -1.26 4.93
CA THR A 520 -6.91 -2.49 5.69
C THR A 520 -6.18 -2.22 7.00
N LYS A 521 -6.20 -3.17 7.94
CA LYS A 521 -5.35 -3.11 9.15
C LYS A 521 -3.93 -3.60 8.86
N ARG A 522 -3.76 -4.48 7.87
CA ARG A 522 -2.46 -5.03 7.45
C ARG A 522 -2.45 -5.30 5.95
N LEU A 523 -1.37 -4.89 5.29
CA LEU A 523 -1.08 -5.17 3.89
C LEU A 523 0.25 -5.92 3.83
N GLU A 524 0.28 -7.00 3.06
CA GLU A 524 1.51 -7.74 2.74
C GLU A 524 1.63 -7.85 1.21
N VAL A 525 2.79 -7.47 0.68
CA VAL A 525 3.07 -7.50 -0.76
C VAL A 525 4.35 -8.30 -0.98
N TRP A 526 4.30 -9.24 -1.91
CA TRP A 526 5.44 -9.99 -2.41
C TRP A 526 5.69 -9.66 -3.87
N PHE A 527 6.96 -9.51 -4.23
CA PHE A 527 7.41 -9.15 -5.56
C PHE A 527 8.18 -10.34 -6.14
N ASP A 528 7.56 -11.08 -7.04
CA ASP A 528 8.14 -12.25 -7.70
C ASP A 528 8.86 -11.83 -9.01
N GLU A 529 9.92 -12.56 -9.38
CA GLU A 529 10.57 -12.39 -10.68
C GLU A 529 9.74 -13.04 -11.79
N ALA A 530 9.80 -12.47 -13.00
CA ALA A 530 9.07 -12.97 -14.16
C ALA A 530 9.45 -14.44 -14.44
N THR A 531 8.56 -15.38 -14.11
CA THR A 531 8.63 -16.72 -14.66
C THR A 531 8.13 -16.66 -16.09
N VAL A 532 9.04 -16.79 -17.06
CA VAL A 532 8.65 -17.01 -18.46
C VAL A 532 7.71 -18.22 -18.47
N PRO A 533 6.47 -18.10 -18.95
CA PRO A 533 5.57 -19.24 -18.98
C PRO A 533 6.22 -20.35 -19.82
N THR A 534 6.52 -21.47 -19.17
CA THR A 534 6.94 -22.68 -19.88
C THR A 534 5.71 -23.16 -20.63
N SER A 535 5.66 -22.85 -21.93
CA SER A 535 4.66 -23.36 -22.86
C SER A 535 4.54 -24.87 -22.67
N ALA A 536 3.33 -25.35 -22.39
CA ALA A 536 3.05 -26.78 -22.38
C ALA A 536 3.53 -27.40 -23.70
N PRO A 537 4.26 -28.52 -23.68
CA PRO A 537 4.65 -29.19 -24.91
C PRO A 537 3.37 -29.75 -25.56
N ASN A 538 3.09 -29.28 -26.78
CA ASN A 538 2.00 -29.65 -27.69
C ASN A 538 0.78 -28.71 -27.72
N ALA A 539 0.93 -27.55 -28.36
CA ALA A 539 -0.17 -26.88 -29.05
C ALA A 539 0.26 -26.60 -30.51
N PRO A 540 -0.58 -26.89 -31.52
CA PRO A 540 -0.21 -26.77 -32.92
C PRO A 540 -0.03 -25.30 -33.35
N VAL A 541 1.07 -25.07 -34.06
CA VAL A 541 1.50 -23.78 -34.61
C VAL A 541 0.46 -23.24 -35.59
N SER A 542 -0.16 -22.09 -35.25
CA SER A 542 -0.90 -21.24 -36.17
C SER A 542 -0.20 -19.88 -36.27
N LYS A 543 0.01 -19.42 -37.50
CA LYS A 543 0.82 -18.24 -37.84
C LYS A 543 0.29 -16.94 -37.22
N SER A 544 1.24 -16.12 -36.81
CA SER A 544 1.14 -14.78 -36.22
C SER A 544 0.28 -13.78 -37.01
N VAL A 545 -0.57 -13.05 -36.28
CA VAL A 545 -0.87 -11.64 -36.55
C VAL A 545 -0.45 -10.88 -35.28
N ALA A 546 0.30 -9.80 -35.46
CA ALA A 546 0.90 -9.02 -34.39
C ALA A 546 -0.16 -8.36 -33.48
N PRO A 547 -0.02 -8.38 -32.13
CA PRO A 547 -0.84 -7.55 -31.26
C PRO A 547 -0.25 -6.14 -31.15
N GLN A 548 -1.11 -5.14 -31.29
CA GLN A 548 -0.83 -3.75 -30.97
C GLN A 548 -0.84 -3.55 -29.44
N ASN A 549 0.13 -2.80 -28.94
CA ASN A 549 0.26 -2.34 -27.56
C ASN A 549 -1.07 -1.91 -26.93
N SER A 550 -1.48 -2.59 -25.86
CA SER A 550 -2.47 -2.09 -24.90
C SER A 550 -1.99 -2.47 -23.50
N ALA A 551 -1.90 -1.47 -22.62
CA ALA A 551 -1.47 -1.64 -21.24
C ALA A 551 -2.50 -2.47 -20.46
N ILE A 552 -2.00 -3.39 -19.64
CA ILE A 552 -2.81 -4.31 -18.84
C ILE A 552 -3.54 -3.54 -17.73
N GLN A 553 -4.85 -3.73 -17.69
CA GLN A 553 -5.74 -3.29 -16.62
C GLN A 553 -6.29 -4.56 -15.93
N PRO A 554 -6.27 -4.67 -14.60
CA PRO A 554 -7.14 -5.59 -13.87
C PRO A 554 -8.61 -5.24 -14.12
N ALA A 555 -9.12 -5.71 -15.26
CA ALA A 555 -10.48 -5.44 -15.74
C ALA A 555 -11.47 -6.40 -15.07
N ALA A 556 -11.63 -6.33 -13.75
CA ALA A 556 -12.91 -6.70 -13.15
C ALA A 556 -13.98 -5.63 -13.49
N PHE A 557 -13.57 -4.46 -13.99
CA PHE A 557 -14.39 -3.25 -13.97
C PHE A 557 -14.12 -2.16 -15.02
N ALA A 558 -13.47 -2.49 -16.14
CA ALA A 558 -13.20 -1.52 -17.21
C ALA A 558 -14.09 -1.75 -18.44
N VAL A 559 -14.59 -0.65 -19.00
CA VAL A 559 -15.41 -0.55 -20.22
C VAL A 559 -14.47 -0.34 -21.41
N ASP A 560 -14.51 -1.22 -22.41
CA ASP A 560 -13.95 -0.94 -23.75
C ASP A 560 -15.10 -0.63 -24.72
N ASP A 561 -15.24 0.64 -25.08
CA ASP A 561 -16.12 1.09 -26.17
C ASP A 561 -15.35 1.07 -27.49
N THR A 562 -15.64 0.09 -28.36
CA THR A 562 -15.28 0.15 -29.77
C THR A 562 -16.54 0.40 -30.60
N PRO A 563 -16.74 1.59 -31.22
CA PRO A 563 -17.83 1.77 -32.17
C PRO A 563 -17.36 1.42 -33.58
N ALA A 564 -18.02 0.45 -34.21
CA ALA A 564 -18.04 0.29 -35.65
C ALA A 564 -19.15 1.18 -36.25
N GLY A 565 -18.82 1.99 -37.26
CA GLY A 565 -19.80 2.58 -38.18
C GLY A 565 -19.65 4.09 -38.45
N GLN A 566 -19.04 4.43 -39.59
CA GLN A 566 -19.06 5.77 -40.18
C GLN A 566 -20.48 6.14 -40.67
N GLN A 567 -20.94 7.36 -40.36
CA GLN A 567 -21.27 8.40 -41.35
C GLN A 567 -21.86 9.67 -40.69
N GLY A 568 -21.40 10.84 -41.16
CA GLY A 568 -22.11 12.12 -41.01
C GLY A 568 -21.40 13.15 -40.13
N GLY A 569 -20.58 14.01 -40.75
CA GLY A 569 -19.74 14.99 -40.06
C GLY A 569 -20.49 16.09 -39.31
N ARG A 570 -19.97 16.41 -38.12
CA ARG A 570 -19.93 17.75 -37.51
C ARG A 570 -18.88 17.73 -36.40
N THR A 571 -17.98 18.70 -36.43
CA THR A 571 -16.90 18.93 -35.48
C THR A 571 -17.47 19.12 -34.08
N ALA A 572 -17.29 18.13 -33.21
CA ALA A 572 -17.56 18.23 -31.77
C ALA A 572 -16.24 18.02 -31.02
N LEU A 573 -16.06 18.82 -29.97
CA LEU A 573 -14.94 18.77 -29.02
C LEU A 573 -14.66 17.31 -28.61
N GLY A 574 -13.39 16.93 -28.60
CA GLY A 574 -12.94 15.55 -28.38
C GLY A 574 -13.51 14.95 -27.09
N PRO A 575 -13.78 13.64 -27.07
CA PRO A 575 -14.30 12.99 -25.86
C PRO A 575 -13.22 13.05 -24.77
N GLU A 576 -13.56 13.66 -23.64
CA GLU A 576 -12.84 13.42 -22.38
C GLU A 576 -12.82 11.91 -22.14
N LYS A 577 -11.62 11.37 -22.00
CA LYS A 577 -11.39 9.96 -21.66
C LYS A 577 -11.94 9.77 -20.24
N LYS A 578 -13.17 9.25 -20.10
CA LYS A 578 -13.74 8.92 -18.79
C LYS A 578 -12.85 7.84 -18.15
N GLU A 579 -12.12 8.21 -17.10
CA GLU A 579 -11.35 7.27 -16.29
C GLU A 579 -12.32 6.29 -15.59
N PRO A 580 -12.04 4.97 -15.59
CA PRO A 580 -12.88 4.01 -14.89
C PRO A 580 -12.88 4.31 -13.39
N GLU A 581 -14.07 4.28 -12.76
CA GLU A 581 -14.19 4.53 -11.33
C GLU A 581 -13.46 3.45 -10.50
N PRO A 582 -12.72 3.82 -9.45
CA PRO A 582 -11.85 2.90 -8.74
C PRO A 582 -12.63 1.92 -7.84
N VAL A 583 -12.13 0.69 -7.78
CA VAL A 583 -12.68 -0.36 -6.91
C VAL A 583 -12.33 -0.05 -5.45
N MET A 584 -13.34 0.00 -4.58
CA MET A 584 -13.14 0.19 -3.14
C MET A 584 -13.04 -1.17 -2.44
N VAL A 585 -11.93 -1.47 -1.78
CA VAL A 585 -11.70 -2.71 -1.04
C VAL A 585 -11.49 -2.42 0.44
N VAL A 586 -12.24 -3.10 1.31
CA VAL A 586 -12.09 -3.03 2.76
C VAL A 586 -11.95 -4.44 3.32
N SER A 587 -10.93 -4.69 4.14
CA SER A 587 -10.75 -5.93 4.89
C SER A 587 -9.83 -5.73 6.11
N ASP A 588 -9.64 -6.75 6.95
CA ASP A 588 -8.67 -6.70 8.05
C ASP A 588 -7.23 -6.98 7.57
N LEU A 589 -7.07 -7.87 6.59
CA LEU A 589 -5.79 -8.23 5.97
C LEU A 589 -5.94 -8.27 4.45
N ILE A 590 -4.93 -7.75 3.74
CA ILE A 590 -4.77 -7.88 2.28
C ILE A 590 -3.37 -8.43 2.02
N LYS A 591 -3.28 -9.49 1.22
CA LYS A 591 -2.05 -10.09 0.71
C LYS A 591 -2.04 -9.98 -0.80
N LEU A 592 -0.97 -9.42 -1.36
CA LEU A 592 -0.81 -9.19 -2.80
C LEU A 592 0.45 -9.89 -3.30
N ARG A 593 0.35 -10.58 -4.43
CA ARG A 593 1.52 -10.95 -5.22
C ARG A 593 1.59 -10.11 -6.47
N MET A 594 2.79 -9.59 -6.74
CA MET A 594 3.08 -8.85 -7.94
C MET A 594 4.12 -9.57 -8.78
N GLN A 595 3.92 -9.56 -10.10
CA GLN A 595 4.83 -10.10 -11.11
C GLN A 595 5.16 -9.02 -12.13
N LYS A 596 6.36 -9.06 -12.71
CA LYS A 596 6.73 -8.15 -13.81
C LYS A 596 6.23 -8.73 -15.14
N ASP A 597 5.54 -7.94 -15.94
CA ASP A 597 5.12 -8.28 -17.30
C ASP A 597 6.33 -8.34 -18.26
N GLU A 598 6.10 -8.70 -19.54
CA GLU A 598 7.15 -8.75 -20.57
C GLU A 598 7.83 -7.38 -20.81
N ALA A 599 7.17 -6.28 -20.46
CA ALA A 599 7.69 -4.91 -20.53
C ALA A 599 8.42 -4.46 -19.25
N GLY A 600 8.45 -5.29 -18.20
CA GLY A 600 9.08 -5.00 -16.91
C GLY A 600 8.24 -4.12 -15.96
N LYS A 601 6.94 -3.94 -16.24
CA LYS A 601 5.95 -3.27 -15.40
C LYS A 601 5.37 -4.25 -14.38
N ALA A 602 5.19 -3.81 -13.14
CA ALA A 602 4.63 -4.66 -12.09
C ALA A 602 3.11 -4.78 -12.21
N GLU A 603 2.60 -5.99 -12.08
CA GLU A 603 1.18 -6.34 -12.19
C GLU A 603 0.75 -7.27 -11.08
N VAL A 604 -0.49 -7.14 -10.66
CA VAL A 604 -1.07 -7.98 -9.60
C VAL A 604 -1.44 -9.34 -10.20
N SER A 605 -0.76 -10.40 -9.75
CA SER A 605 -1.05 -11.77 -10.16
C SER A 605 -2.04 -12.47 -9.22
N GLU A 606 -2.04 -12.11 -7.93
CA GLU A 606 -2.86 -12.75 -6.91
C GLU A 606 -3.24 -11.77 -5.78
N VAL A 607 -4.50 -11.82 -5.34
CA VAL A 607 -5.03 -11.03 -4.22
C VAL A 607 -5.73 -11.95 -3.25
N TRP A 608 -5.35 -11.87 -1.97
CA TRP A 608 -6.02 -12.53 -0.86
C TRP A 608 -6.49 -11.48 0.14
N THR A 609 -7.74 -11.58 0.57
CA THR A 609 -8.30 -10.72 1.61
C THR A 609 -8.89 -11.57 2.72
N GLU A 610 -8.71 -11.15 3.97
CA GLU A 610 -9.20 -11.87 5.14
C GLU A 610 -9.81 -10.89 6.15
N GLY A 611 -10.93 -11.27 6.75
CA GLY A 611 -11.65 -10.52 7.78
C GLY A 611 -12.47 -9.35 7.22
N ASN A 612 -13.79 -9.36 7.49
CA ASN A 612 -14.71 -8.26 7.14
C ASN A 612 -14.58 -7.76 5.69
N VAL A 613 -14.50 -8.68 4.72
CA VAL A 613 -14.27 -8.34 3.32
C VAL A 613 -15.50 -7.62 2.76
N SER A 614 -15.29 -6.44 2.19
CA SER A 614 -16.29 -5.67 1.45
C SER A 614 -15.64 -5.00 0.25
N VAL A 615 -16.06 -5.40 -0.95
CA VAL A 615 -15.61 -4.81 -2.22
C VAL A 615 -16.77 -4.09 -2.87
N LYS A 616 -16.60 -2.80 -3.19
CA LYS A 616 -17.63 -1.97 -3.83
C LYS A 616 -17.09 -1.37 -5.13
N GLN A 617 -17.84 -1.58 -6.19
CA GLN A 617 -17.68 -0.93 -7.49
C GLN A 617 -18.71 0.17 -7.61
N LEU A 618 -18.32 1.44 -7.57
CA LEU A 618 -19.23 2.50 -8.00
C LEU A 618 -19.23 2.56 -9.53
N ASN A 619 -20.40 2.73 -10.12
CA ASN A 619 -20.59 3.05 -11.54
C ASN A 619 -21.59 4.21 -11.58
N GLU A 620 -21.19 5.40 -12.05
CA GLU A 620 -22.05 6.62 -12.12
C GLU A 620 -23.44 6.40 -12.75
N THR A 621 -23.58 5.42 -13.66
CA THR A 621 -24.85 5.11 -14.36
C THR A 621 -25.71 4.02 -13.70
N GLN A 622 -25.17 3.18 -12.80
CA GLN A 622 -25.95 2.10 -12.19
C GLN A 622 -26.57 2.53 -10.86
N LYS A 623 -27.91 2.41 -10.74
CA LYS A 623 -28.65 2.69 -9.50
C LYS A 623 -28.21 1.83 -8.31
N GLN A 624 -27.56 0.69 -8.54
CA GLN A 624 -26.99 -0.17 -7.48
C GLN A 624 -25.56 -0.62 -7.86
N PRO A 625 -24.54 -0.26 -7.05
CA PRO A 625 -23.15 -0.66 -7.27
C PRO A 625 -22.97 -2.17 -7.05
N MET A 626 -22.04 -2.80 -7.79
CA MET A 626 -21.66 -4.18 -7.49
C MET A 626 -21.04 -4.22 -6.09
N HIS A 627 -21.50 -5.14 -5.25
CA HIS A 627 -21.05 -5.28 -3.86
C HIS A 627 -20.79 -6.75 -3.53
N ILE A 628 -19.55 -7.05 -3.14
CA ILE A 628 -19.15 -8.37 -2.67
C ILE A 628 -18.86 -8.30 -1.18
N THR A 629 -19.40 -9.24 -0.41
CA THR A 629 -19.14 -9.36 1.04
C THR A 629 -18.84 -10.79 1.44
N GLY A 630 -17.92 -10.98 2.38
CA GLY A 630 -17.57 -12.30 2.92
C GLY A 630 -16.53 -12.23 4.04
N ASN A 631 -16.06 -13.40 4.47
CA ASN A 631 -14.99 -13.53 5.45
C ASN A 631 -13.61 -13.53 4.77
N GLN A 632 -13.53 -14.10 3.57
CA GLN A 632 -12.33 -14.13 2.75
C GLN A 632 -12.68 -13.98 1.27
N MET A 633 -11.76 -13.41 0.50
CA MET A 633 -11.85 -13.37 -0.96
C MET A 633 -10.47 -13.58 -1.55
N HIS A 634 -10.40 -14.44 -2.57
CA HIS A 634 -9.21 -14.76 -3.34
C HIS A 634 -9.46 -14.47 -4.81
N ILE A 635 -8.55 -13.71 -5.42
CA ILE A 635 -8.54 -13.42 -6.86
C ILE A 635 -7.22 -13.91 -7.41
N GLN A 636 -7.29 -14.72 -8.46
CA GLN A 636 -6.12 -15.20 -9.18
C GLN A 636 -6.23 -14.79 -10.66
N ASN A 637 -5.20 -14.08 -11.15
CA ASN A 637 -5.07 -13.70 -12.55
C ASN A 637 -4.12 -14.69 -13.25
N LYS A 638 -4.61 -15.36 -14.31
CA LYS A 638 -3.90 -16.40 -15.09
C LYS A 638 -3.72 -15.97 -16.55
N GLY A 639 -3.31 -14.72 -16.78
CA GLY A 639 -3.17 -14.11 -18.11
C GLY A 639 -4.21 -13.02 -18.39
N GLU A 640 -4.27 -12.52 -19.62
CA GLU A 640 -5.05 -11.32 -19.98
C GLU A 640 -6.56 -11.42 -19.65
N ASN A 641 -7.18 -12.61 -19.78
CA ASN A 641 -8.62 -12.79 -19.61
C ASN A 641 -9.03 -13.95 -18.67
N ASP A 642 -8.07 -14.74 -18.15
CA ASP A 642 -8.37 -15.84 -17.24
C ASP A 642 -8.27 -15.37 -15.79
N GLN A 643 -9.43 -15.19 -15.15
CA GLN A 643 -9.52 -14.77 -13.76
C GLN A 643 -10.44 -15.71 -13.00
N VAL A 644 -9.98 -16.12 -11.82
CA VAL A 644 -10.77 -16.90 -10.86
C VAL A 644 -11.01 -16.05 -9.62
N LEU A 645 -12.28 -15.82 -9.30
CA LEU A 645 -12.72 -15.16 -8.07
C LEU A 645 -13.35 -16.22 -7.16
N HIS A 646 -12.86 -16.31 -5.93
CA HIS A 646 -13.39 -17.19 -4.90
C HIS A 646 -13.75 -16.36 -3.67
N VAL A 647 -15.01 -16.42 -3.25
CA VAL A 647 -15.53 -15.68 -2.09
C VAL A 647 -16.04 -16.69 -1.06
N MET A 648 -15.52 -16.59 0.17
CA MET A 648 -15.86 -17.48 1.27
C MET A 648 -16.49 -16.67 2.41
N GLY A 649 -17.56 -17.17 3.01
CA GLY A 649 -18.25 -16.47 4.09
C GLY A 649 -19.37 -17.29 4.70
N THR A 650 -19.99 -16.77 5.77
CA THR A 650 -21.14 -17.41 6.42
C THR A 650 -22.27 -16.40 6.64
N PRO A 651 -22.90 -15.86 5.58
CA PRO A 651 -22.73 -16.21 4.16
C PRO A 651 -21.77 -15.27 3.40
N ALA A 652 -21.19 -15.76 2.31
CA ALA A 652 -20.68 -14.92 1.22
C ALA A 652 -21.85 -14.40 0.36
N LYS A 653 -21.75 -13.15 -0.11
CA LYS A 653 -22.76 -12.51 -0.96
C LYS A 653 -22.13 -11.75 -2.11
N ILE A 654 -22.71 -11.91 -3.29
CA ILE A 654 -22.34 -11.16 -4.50
C ILE A 654 -23.60 -10.51 -5.05
N ASN A 655 -23.63 -9.18 -5.03
CA ASN A 655 -24.72 -8.37 -5.58
C ASN A 655 -24.25 -7.70 -6.87
N GLY A 656 -24.98 -7.92 -7.96
CA GLY A 656 -24.72 -7.32 -9.27
C GLY A 656 -25.99 -6.69 -9.84
N GLY A 657 -26.14 -5.38 -9.70
CA GLY A 657 -27.38 -4.69 -10.04
C GLY A 657 -28.56 -5.26 -9.23
N ASP A 658 -29.63 -5.67 -9.92
CA ASP A 658 -30.82 -6.26 -9.30
C ASP A 658 -30.69 -7.78 -9.00
N SER A 659 -29.53 -8.38 -9.27
CA SER A 659 -29.27 -9.82 -9.08
C SER A 659 -28.39 -10.07 -7.86
N GLN A 660 -28.61 -11.19 -7.17
CA GLN A 660 -27.89 -11.55 -5.96
C GLN A 660 -27.65 -13.06 -5.87
N ILE A 661 -26.44 -13.43 -5.47
CA ILE A 661 -26.03 -14.80 -5.17
C ILE A 661 -25.52 -14.84 -3.73
N GLU A 662 -26.03 -15.76 -2.93
CA GLU A 662 -25.54 -16.06 -1.59
C GLU A 662 -25.15 -17.53 -1.45
N GLY A 663 -24.09 -17.80 -0.70
CA GLY A 663 -23.60 -19.15 -0.40
C GLY A 663 -22.45 -19.12 0.60
N ASP A 664 -21.94 -20.27 1.00
CA ASP A 664 -20.78 -20.32 1.91
C ASP A 664 -19.46 -20.22 1.11
N ASP A 665 -19.36 -20.90 -0.04
CA ASP A 665 -18.22 -20.87 -0.97
C ASP A 665 -18.70 -20.59 -2.40
N ILE A 666 -18.33 -19.43 -2.96
CA ILE A 666 -18.75 -18.98 -4.28
C ILE A 666 -17.53 -18.85 -5.20
N PHE A 667 -17.51 -19.60 -6.31
CA PHE A 667 -16.48 -19.54 -7.35
C PHE A 667 -17.02 -18.90 -8.62
N LEU A 668 -16.24 -18.01 -9.22
CA LEU A 668 -16.51 -17.37 -10.50
C LEU A 668 -15.29 -17.54 -11.41
N TYR A 669 -15.45 -18.36 -12.44
CA TYR A 669 -14.45 -18.63 -13.47
C TYR A 669 -14.79 -17.78 -14.70
N ARG A 670 -14.06 -16.68 -14.88
CA ARG A 670 -14.43 -15.67 -15.87
C ARG A 670 -14.28 -16.17 -17.30
N LEU A 671 -13.14 -16.76 -17.66
CA LEU A 671 -12.89 -17.28 -19.01
C LEU A 671 -13.85 -18.43 -19.38
N ALA A 672 -14.18 -19.28 -18.41
CA ALA A 672 -15.13 -20.38 -18.61
C ALA A 672 -16.60 -19.93 -18.59
N ASN A 673 -16.87 -18.67 -18.22
CA ASN A 673 -18.22 -18.14 -17.98
C ASN A 673 -19.03 -18.99 -16.98
N ARG A 674 -18.37 -19.50 -15.93
CA ARG A 674 -18.93 -20.47 -15.00
C ARG A 674 -18.95 -19.95 -13.57
N ALA A 675 -20.10 -20.07 -12.92
CA ALA A 675 -20.29 -19.79 -11.50
C ALA A 675 -20.62 -21.10 -10.77
N GLU A 676 -20.04 -21.31 -9.61
CA GLU A 676 -20.32 -22.45 -8.74
C GLU A 676 -20.55 -21.94 -7.31
N VAL A 677 -21.55 -22.49 -6.64
CA VAL A 677 -21.79 -22.24 -5.22
C VAL A 677 -21.86 -23.57 -4.51
N GLN A 678 -20.91 -23.83 -3.61
CA GLN A 678 -20.88 -25.05 -2.82
C GLN A 678 -21.65 -24.84 -1.51
N GLY A 679 -22.43 -25.84 -1.13
CA GLY A 679 -23.30 -25.80 0.04
C GLY A 679 -24.64 -25.12 -0.22
N LYS A 680 -25.31 -24.78 0.88
CA LYS A 680 -26.61 -24.09 0.86
C LYS A 680 -26.47 -22.69 0.26
N GLY A 681 -27.49 -22.24 -0.46
CA GLY A 681 -27.44 -20.90 -1.05
C GLY A 681 -28.77 -20.37 -1.54
N LEU A 682 -28.71 -19.14 -2.03
CA LEU A 682 -29.84 -18.36 -2.56
C LEU A 682 -29.44 -17.67 -3.85
N LEU A 683 -30.31 -17.76 -4.86
CA LEU A 683 -30.24 -16.98 -6.08
C LEU A 683 -31.50 -16.10 -6.16
N LEU A 684 -31.27 -14.79 -6.32
CA LEU A 684 -32.28 -13.81 -6.69
C LEU A 684 -31.92 -13.27 -8.07
N LEU A 685 -32.75 -13.57 -9.07
CA LEU A 685 -32.50 -13.16 -10.46
C LEU A 685 -33.76 -12.53 -11.08
N PRO A 686 -33.73 -11.26 -11.47
CA PRO A 686 -34.80 -10.65 -12.26
C PRO A 686 -34.81 -11.22 -13.67
N VAL A 687 -35.93 -11.79 -14.09
CA VAL A 687 -36.08 -12.42 -15.40
C VAL A 687 -37.29 -11.87 -16.15
N LYS A 688 -37.23 -11.89 -17.47
CA LYS A 688 -38.43 -11.73 -18.31
C LYS A 688 -39.13 -13.08 -18.44
N GLY A 689 -40.46 -13.08 -18.36
CA GLY A 689 -41.24 -14.32 -18.34
C GLY A 689 -41.30 -14.97 -16.96
N GLY A 690 -41.58 -16.28 -16.89
CA GLY A 690 -41.76 -17.02 -15.63
C GLY A 690 -43.21 -17.11 -15.13
N LYS A 691 -44.15 -16.32 -15.65
CA LYS A 691 -45.56 -16.41 -15.23
C LYS A 691 -46.21 -17.78 -15.47
N LYS A 692 -45.79 -18.52 -16.52
CA LYS A 692 -46.26 -19.88 -16.80
C LYS A 692 -45.57 -20.85 -15.83
N SER A 693 -45.91 -20.68 -14.55
CA SER A 693 -45.43 -21.52 -13.46
C SER A 693 -45.86 -22.97 -13.66
N ALA A 694 -45.24 -23.89 -12.92
CA ALA A 694 -45.79 -25.23 -12.74
C ALA A 694 -47.27 -25.21 -12.32
N ALA A 695 -47.71 -24.14 -11.64
CA ALA A 695 -49.11 -23.95 -11.31
C ALA A 695 -50.00 -23.66 -12.53
N GLY A 696 -49.48 -23.02 -13.58
CA GLY A 696 -50.19 -22.87 -14.86
C GLY A 696 -50.51 -24.22 -15.51
N LEU A 697 -49.59 -25.20 -15.38
CA LEU A 697 -49.83 -26.60 -15.79
C LEU A 697 -50.94 -27.25 -14.96
N LEU A 698 -50.99 -26.98 -13.65
CA LEU A 698 -52.06 -27.48 -12.77
C LEU A 698 -53.40 -26.76 -13.00
N SER A 699 -53.36 -25.58 -13.61
CA SER A 699 -54.52 -24.70 -13.68
C SER A 699 -55.40 -24.97 -14.87
N GLY A 700 -54.86 -25.35 -16.04
CA GLY A 700 -55.66 -25.39 -17.26
C GLY A 700 -56.53 -24.14 -17.43
N ALA A 701 -56.10 -23.01 -16.86
CA ALA A 701 -56.96 -21.85 -16.57
C ALA A 701 -56.13 -20.60 -16.27
N ASP A 702 -54.93 -20.46 -16.83
CA ASP A 702 -54.24 -19.17 -16.78
C ASP A 702 -55.04 -18.17 -17.61
N GLY A 703 -55.63 -17.19 -16.93
CA GLY A 703 -56.45 -16.14 -17.53
C GLY A 703 -57.49 -15.51 -16.60
N ILE A 704 -57.31 -15.53 -15.28
CA ILE A 704 -58.19 -14.76 -14.36
C ILE A 704 -57.36 -13.84 -13.46
N THR A 705 -56.38 -13.16 -14.04
CA THR A 705 -55.87 -11.88 -13.54
C THR A 705 -55.50 -11.01 -14.75
N GLN A 706 -56.50 -10.64 -15.54
CA GLN A 706 -56.48 -9.35 -16.21
C GLN A 706 -57.60 -8.54 -15.56
N GLU A 707 -57.23 -7.48 -14.86
CA GLU A 707 -58.15 -6.44 -14.42
C GLU A 707 -58.90 -5.93 -15.66
N ARG A 708 -60.14 -6.38 -15.87
CA ARG A 708 -61.10 -5.66 -16.70
C ARG A 708 -61.65 -4.51 -15.86
N GLY A 709 -60.84 -3.45 -15.73
CA GLY A 709 -61.36 -2.12 -15.49
C GLY A 709 -62.22 -1.71 -16.68
N LEU A 710 -63.51 -1.49 -16.45
CA LEU A 710 -64.41 -0.88 -17.42
C LEU A 710 -63.98 0.57 -17.62
N THR A 711 -63.18 0.81 -18.67
CA THR A 711 -63.07 2.00 -19.56
C THR A 711 -61.62 2.13 -20.04
N GLY A 712 -61.38 1.84 -21.32
CA GLY A 712 -60.08 2.04 -21.96
C GLY A 712 -59.92 1.11 -23.15
N GLU A 713 -59.61 1.67 -24.31
CA GLU A 713 -59.33 0.92 -25.54
C GLU A 713 -58.25 -0.15 -25.31
N VAL A 714 -58.41 -1.29 -25.99
CA VAL A 714 -57.44 -2.38 -26.02
C VAL A 714 -56.15 -1.87 -26.67
N GLN A 715 -55.19 -1.43 -25.85
CA GLN A 715 -53.80 -1.40 -26.25
C GLN A 715 -53.21 -2.79 -25.97
N GLU A 716 -52.81 -3.49 -27.02
CA GLU A 716 -51.83 -4.58 -26.95
C GLU A 716 -50.49 -4.00 -26.44
N GLN A 717 -50.38 -3.77 -25.13
CA GLN A 717 -49.11 -3.51 -24.48
C GLN A 717 -48.47 -4.84 -24.07
N GLY A 718 -47.21 -4.99 -24.46
CA GLY A 718 -46.44 -6.23 -24.45
C GLY A 718 -46.37 -6.94 -23.11
N ASN A 719 -46.19 -8.26 -23.21
CA ASN A 719 -46.06 -9.28 -22.18
C ASN A 719 -44.78 -9.15 -21.31
N ASP A 720 -44.38 -7.93 -20.93
CA ASP A 720 -43.10 -7.58 -20.31
C ASP A 720 -43.25 -7.26 -18.81
N GLN A 721 -44.00 -8.08 -18.06
CA GLN A 721 -43.99 -7.99 -16.59
C GLN A 721 -42.74 -8.67 -16.02
N GLU A 722 -41.94 -7.90 -15.30
CA GLU A 722 -40.71 -8.31 -14.63
C GLU A 722 -41.04 -9.20 -13.43
N ASN A 723 -40.40 -10.38 -13.33
CA ASN A 723 -40.54 -11.28 -12.18
C ASN A 723 -39.18 -11.51 -11.51
N LEU A 724 -39.19 -11.65 -10.19
CA LEU A 724 -38.02 -12.05 -9.42
C LEU A 724 -38.03 -13.57 -9.24
N LEU A 725 -37.02 -14.24 -9.77
CA LEU A 725 -36.80 -15.67 -9.57
C LEU A 725 -36.01 -15.87 -8.26
N GLU A 726 -36.67 -16.41 -7.25
CA GLU A 726 -36.08 -16.76 -5.95
C GLU A 726 -35.91 -18.28 -5.86
N ILE A 727 -34.66 -18.76 -5.79
CA ILE A 727 -34.33 -20.20 -5.69
C ILE A 727 -33.40 -20.43 -4.50
N HIS A 728 -33.78 -21.35 -3.63
CA HIS A 728 -32.99 -21.84 -2.49
C HIS A 728 -32.58 -23.28 -2.73
N TRP A 729 -31.37 -23.65 -2.32
CA TRP A 729 -30.84 -25.03 -2.38
C TRP A 729 -29.98 -25.35 -1.15
N ASP A 730 -29.73 -26.64 -0.90
CA ASP A 730 -28.99 -27.11 0.27
C ASP A 730 -27.60 -27.71 -0.08
N GLN A 731 -27.30 -28.07 -1.34
CA GLN A 731 -26.04 -28.77 -1.71
C GLN A 731 -25.13 -28.00 -2.66
N GLU A 732 -25.60 -27.65 -3.87
CA GLU A 732 -24.73 -27.04 -4.89
C GLU A 732 -25.57 -26.28 -5.92
N MET A 733 -24.98 -25.23 -6.49
CA MET A 733 -25.46 -24.59 -7.72
C MET A 733 -24.32 -24.45 -8.73
N VAL A 734 -24.59 -24.75 -10.00
CA VAL A 734 -23.66 -24.53 -11.12
C VAL A 734 -24.36 -23.76 -12.23
N PHE A 735 -23.72 -22.71 -12.73
CA PHE A 735 -24.26 -21.87 -13.81
C PHE A 735 -23.19 -21.59 -14.87
N ASP A 736 -23.50 -21.79 -16.15
CA ASP A 736 -22.57 -21.60 -17.28
C ASP A 736 -22.87 -20.36 -18.15
N GLY A 737 -23.79 -19.51 -17.69
CA GLY A 737 -24.33 -18.37 -18.43
C GLY A 737 -25.63 -18.64 -19.18
N ILE A 738 -25.99 -19.91 -19.41
CA ILE A 738 -27.25 -20.30 -20.07
C ILE A 738 -28.06 -21.24 -19.16
N THR A 739 -27.42 -22.23 -18.58
CA THR A 739 -28.05 -23.29 -17.78
C THR A 739 -27.62 -23.15 -16.33
N ALA A 740 -28.59 -22.99 -15.43
CA ALA A 740 -28.39 -23.02 -13.98
C ALA A 740 -28.94 -24.34 -13.41
N ASN A 741 -28.08 -25.13 -12.78
CA ASN A 741 -28.42 -26.38 -12.12
C ASN A 741 -28.34 -26.19 -10.60
N PHE A 742 -29.36 -26.64 -9.89
CA PHE A 742 -29.49 -26.54 -8.43
C PHE A 742 -29.72 -27.93 -7.85
N PHE A 743 -29.01 -28.26 -6.77
CA PHE A 743 -29.03 -29.58 -6.15
C PHE A 743 -29.33 -29.52 -4.65
N GLY A 744 -30.09 -30.51 -4.19
CA GLY A 744 -30.42 -30.76 -2.79
C GLY A 744 -31.57 -29.88 -2.28
N LYS A 745 -32.72 -30.50 -1.99
CA LYS A 745 -33.89 -29.85 -1.37
C LYS A 745 -34.23 -28.47 -1.96
N VAL A 746 -34.19 -28.34 -3.29
CA VAL A 746 -34.43 -27.08 -3.99
C VAL A 746 -35.85 -26.57 -3.71
N ARG A 747 -35.97 -25.27 -3.44
CA ARG A 747 -37.24 -24.58 -3.19
C ARG A 747 -37.29 -23.29 -3.96
N THR A 748 -38.43 -23.01 -4.59
CA THR A 748 -38.65 -21.72 -5.24
C THR A 748 -40.04 -21.20 -4.94
N ASN A 749 -40.12 -19.87 -4.77
CA ASN A 749 -41.35 -19.13 -4.63
C ASN A 749 -41.50 -18.23 -5.86
N MET A 750 -42.66 -18.27 -6.51
CA MET A 750 -42.94 -17.40 -7.64
C MET A 750 -44.38 -16.89 -7.53
N GLY A 751 -44.53 -15.72 -6.89
CA GLY A 751 -45.82 -15.22 -6.43
C GLY A 751 -46.43 -16.16 -5.37
N ASP A 752 -47.67 -16.58 -5.57
CA ASP A 752 -48.39 -17.50 -4.66
C ASP A 752 -48.09 -18.99 -4.89
N ASN A 753 -47.13 -19.30 -5.77
CA ASN A 753 -46.77 -20.67 -6.13
C ASN A 753 -45.50 -21.11 -5.42
N ARG A 754 -45.52 -22.33 -4.87
CA ARG A 754 -44.38 -22.97 -4.23
C ARG A 754 -44.04 -24.26 -4.97
N LEU A 755 -42.76 -24.45 -5.25
CA LEU A 755 -42.23 -25.66 -5.85
C LEU A 755 -41.08 -26.21 -5.00
N ARG A 756 -41.04 -27.55 -4.88
CA ARG A 756 -39.97 -28.29 -4.19
C ARG A 756 -39.54 -29.49 -5.02
N CYS A 757 -38.24 -29.77 -5.07
CA CYS A 757 -37.66 -30.95 -5.72
C CYS A 757 -36.25 -31.23 -5.16
N GLN A 758 -35.59 -32.31 -5.57
CA GLN A 758 -34.16 -32.50 -5.24
C GLN A 758 -33.22 -31.87 -6.26
N GLU A 759 -33.62 -31.78 -7.53
CA GLU A 759 -32.81 -31.17 -8.58
C GLU A 759 -33.69 -30.26 -9.45
N MET A 760 -33.16 -29.08 -9.76
CA MET A 760 -33.80 -28.11 -10.66
C MET A 760 -32.79 -27.62 -11.69
N GLU A 761 -33.19 -27.59 -12.94
CA GLU A 761 -32.42 -27.08 -14.07
C GLU A 761 -33.25 -25.97 -14.74
N VAL A 762 -32.62 -24.81 -14.91
CA VAL A 762 -33.22 -23.63 -15.53
C VAL A 762 -32.36 -23.23 -16.73
N VAL A 763 -32.97 -23.23 -17.91
CA VAL A 763 -32.30 -22.85 -19.16
C VAL A 763 -32.81 -21.49 -19.61
N LEU A 764 -31.89 -20.55 -19.83
CA LEU A 764 -32.15 -19.20 -20.33
C LEU A 764 -32.13 -19.15 -21.86
N SER A 765 -32.81 -18.16 -22.45
CA SER A 765 -32.79 -17.92 -23.90
C SER A 765 -31.58 -17.10 -24.33
N ASP A 766 -31.09 -16.24 -23.43
CA ASP A 766 -30.00 -15.31 -23.67
C ASP A 766 -28.84 -15.65 -22.74
N ARG A 767 -27.61 -15.67 -23.27
CA ARG A 767 -26.41 -15.95 -22.49
C ARG A 767 -26.06 -14.75 -21.59
N VAL A 768 -25.88 -15.01 -20.31
CA VAL A 768 -25.27 -14.07 -19.36
C VAL A 768 -23.74 -14.20 -19.45
N SER A 769 -23.06 -13.09 -19.71
CA SER A 769 -21.60 -13.05 -19.87
C SER A 769 -20.93 -12.48 -18.61
N PHE A 770 -19.85 -13.12 -18.15
CA PHE A 770 -18.98 -12.62 -17.07
C PHE A 770 -17.77 -11.84 -17.61
N THR A 771 -17.56 -11.85 -18.93
CA THR A 771 -16.47 -11.11 -19.60
C THR A 771 -16.95 -9.79 -20.20
N GLU A 772 -18.10 -9.81 -20.88
CA GLU A 772 -18.64 -8.67 -21.63
C GLU A 772 -19.72 -7.94 -20.83
N LYS A 773 -19.75 -6.61 -20.93
CA LYS A 773 -20.78 -5.79 -20.28
C LYS A 773 -22.11 -5.99 -21.01
N GLN A 774 -23.08 -6.56 -20.32
CA GLN A 774 -24.42 -6.75 -20.86
C GLN A 774 -25.11 -5.38 -21.06
N PRO A 775 -25.83 -5.16 -22.18
CA PRO A 775 -26.53 -3.90 -22.44
C PRO A 775 -27.48 -3.54 -21.29
N GLU A 776 -27.47 -2.27 -20.87
CA GLU A 776 -28.34 -1.81 -19.77
C GLU A 776 -29.82 -2.13 -20.06
N GLY A 777 -30.47 -2.82 -19.11
CA GLY A 777 -31.89 -3.17 -19.17
C GLY A 777 -32.23 -4.51 -19.83
N GLN A 778 -31.25 -5.26 -20.37
CA GLN A 778 -31.50 -6.57 -20.96
C GLN A 778 -31.52 -7.68 -19.88
N LYS A 779 -32.73 -7.99 -19.39
CA LYS A 779 -32.98 -9.10 -18.44
C LYS A 779 -33.11 -10.44 -19.18
N PRO A 780 -32.49 -11.53 -18.71
CA PRO A 780 -32.56 -12.82 -19.38
C PRO A 780 -33.97 -13.41 -19.34
N THR A 781 -34.35 -14.13 -20.40
CA THR A 781 -35.65 -14.80 -20.50
C THR A 781 -35.54 -16.28 -20.17
N VAL A 782 -36.36 -16.79 -19.26
CA VAL A 782 -36.40 -18.24 -18.93
C VAL A 782 -37.02 -19.03 -20.08
N HIS A 783 -36.34 -20.05 -20.59
CA HIS A 783 -36.81 -20.91 -21.68
C HIS A 783 -37.40 -22.25 -21.18
N PHE A 784 -36.61 -23.02 -20.44
CA PHE A 784 -37.02 -24.32 -19.88
C PHE A 784 -36.80 -24.37 -18.38
N ILE A 785 -37.71 -25.08 -17.69
CA ILE A 785 -37.55 -25.46 -16.30
C ILE A 785 -37.77 -26.97 -16.20
N THR A 786 -36.77 -27.68 -15.68
CA THR A 786 -36.82 -29.11 -15.42
C THR A 786 -36.64 -29.37 -13.92
N CYS A 787 -37.56 -30.11 -13.31
CA CYS A 787 -37.48 -30.51 -11.91
C CYS A 787 -37.47 -32.04 -11.83
N ARG A 788 -36.55 -32.61 -11.04
CA ARG A 788 -36.35 -34.05 -10.91
C ARG A 788 -36.41 -34.48 -9.43
N ASP A 789 -36.67 -35.76 -9.23
CA ASP A 789 -36.65 -36.47 -7.95
C ASP A 789 -37.59 -35.88 -6.88
N GLY A 790 -38.88 -36.20 -6.99
CA GLY A 790 -39.89 -35.86 -5.97
C GLY A 790 -40.34 -34.41 -6.06
N VAL A 791 -40.91 -34.04 -7.20
CA VAL A 791 -41.44 -32.71 -7.48
C VAL A 791 -42.77 -32.52 -6.75
N GLU A 792 -42.86 -31.52 -5.89
CA GLU A 792 -44.09 -31.08 -5.26
C GLU A 792 -44.41 -29.64 -5.67
N VAL A 793 -45.67 -29.40 -6.03
CA VAL A 793 -46.14 -28.09 -6.45
C VAL A 793 -47.38 -27.73 -5.65
N GLU A 794 -47.40 -26.53 -5.08
CA GLU A 794 -48.56 -25.95 -4.42
C GLU A 794 -48.86 -24.57 -5.00
N SER A 795 -50.14 -24.29 -5.24
CA SER A 795 -50.59 -23.01 -5.79
C SER A 795 -51.92 -22.60 -5.20
N ASN A 796 -52.02 -21.32 -4.85
CA ASN A 796 -53.23 -20.69 -4.34
C ASN A 796 -53.70 -19.62 -5.33
N GLU A 797 -55.01 -19.57 -5.57
CA GLU A 797 -55.64 -18.60 -6.47
C GLU A 797 -56.58 -17.70 -5.67
N TYR A 798 -56.38 -16.40 -5.80
CA TYR A 798 -57.17 -15.37 -5.13
C TYR A 798 -57.90 -14.50 -6.16
N GLN A 799 -59.14 -14.13 -5.85
CA GLN A 799 -59.92 -13.12 -6.58
C GLN A 799 -60.45 -12.11 -5.57
N ASP A 800 -60.21 -10.82 -5.77
CA ASP A 800 -60.59 -9.73 -4.85
C ASP A 800 -60.17 -10.02 -3.39
N ASN A 801 -58.93 -10.51 -3.20
CA ASN A 801 -58.35 -10.92 -1.92
C ASN A 801 -59.07 -12.11 -1.21
N ARG A 802 -59.93 -12.84 -1.93
CA ARG A 802 -60.61 -14.05 -1.46
C ARG A 802 -60.03 -15.29 -2.14
N LEU A 803 -59.66 -16.30 -1.35
CA LEU A 803 -59.17 -17.58 -1.88
C LEU A 803 -60.29 -18.29 -2.66
N ILE A 804 -60.07 -18.55 -3.94
CA ILE A 804 -61.03 -19.22 -4.85
C ILE A 804 -60.53 -20.57 -5.37
N GLY A 805 -59.22 -20.87 -5.23
CA GLY A 805 -58.64 -22.13 -5.68
C GLY A 805 -57.41 -22.54 -4.88
N ILE A 806 -57.25 -23.84 -4.63
CA ILE A 806 -56.02 -24.45 -4.10
C ILE A 806 -55.66 -25.62 -5.02
N ARG A 807 -54.39 -25.73 -5.38
CA ARG A 807 -53.86 -26.82 -6.20
C ARG A 807 -52.65 -27.42 -5.52
N ARG A 808 -52.59 -28.74 -5.48
CA ARG A 808 -51.42 -29.49 -5.02
C ARG A 808 -51.14 -30.60 -6.00
N ALA A 809 -49.87 -30.84 -6.29
CA ALA A 809 -49.47 -31.95 -7.13
C ALA A 809 -48.14 -32.53 -6.68
N SER A 810 -47.95 -33.82 -6.95
CA SER A 810 -46.69 -34.51 -6.75
C SER A 810 -46.38 -35.40 -7.95
N PHE A 811 -45.14 -35.31 -8.43
CA PHE A 811 -44.65 -36.04 -9.60
C PHE A 811 -43.22 -36.53 -9.35
N TRP A 812 -42.77 -37.53 -10.10
CA TRP A 812 -41.36 -37.91 -10.09
C TRP A 812 -40.47 -36.87 -10.78
N GLN A 813 -40.91 -36.41 -11.96
CA GLN A 813 -40.23 -35.42 -12.79
C GLN A 813 -41.24 -34.50 -13.46
N MET A 814 -40.85 -33.26 -13.73
CA MET A 814 -41.64 -32.29 -14.47
C MET A 814 -40.76 -31.40 -15.36
N ASN A 815 -41.20 -31.14 -16.59
CA ASN A 815 -40.56 -30.24 -17.55
C ASN A 815 -41.58 -29.20 -18.03
N VAL A 816 -41.16 -27.94 -18.11
CA VAL A 816 -42.00 -26.81 -18.55
C VAL A 816 -41.26 -25.97 -19.59
N ASP A 817 -41.87 -25.79 -20.76
CA ASP A 817 -41.43 -24.86 -21.80
C ASP A 817 -42.18 -23.53 -21.62
N GLN A 818 -41.45 -22.49 -21.19
CA GLN A 818 -42.00 -21.16 -20.96
C GLN A 818 -42.46 -20.48 -22.26
N LYS A 819 -41.83 -20.78 -23.39
CA LYS A 819 -42.15 -20.17 -24.69
C LYS A 819 -43.47 -20.72 -25.21
N THR A 820 -43.60 -22.05 -25.32
CA THR A 820 -44.81 -22.68 -25.88
C THR A 820 -45.94 -22.86 -24.86
N GLY A 821 -45.61 -22.91 -23.57
CA GLY A 821 -46.55 -23.29 -22.50
C GLY A 821 -46.84 -24.80 -22.46
N ASN A 822 -46.09 -25.62 -23.20
CA ASN A 822 -46.13 -27.07 -23.06
C ASN A 822 -45.49 -27.48 -21.74
N ALA A 823 -46.12 -28.41 -21.04
CA ALA A 823 -45.54 -28.98 -19.85
C ALA A 823 -45.89 -30.46 -19.72
N GLU A 824 -44.93 -31.21 -19.19
CA GLU A 824 -44.99 -32.65 -19.06
C GLU A 824 -44.56 -33.05 -17.65
N ALA A 825 -45.23 -34.04 -17.07
CA ALA A 825 -44.83 -34.65 -15.82
C ALA A 825 -44.84 -36.18 -15.93
N ARG A 826 -44.01 -36.85 -15.14
CA ARG A 826 -43.94 -38.31 -15.08
C ARG A 826 -44.29 -38.83 -13.70
N GLY A 827 -45.10 -39.89 -13.68
CA GLY A 827 -45.56 -40.56 -12.47
C GLY A 827 -44.62 -41.66 -11.97
N PRO A 828 -45.00 -42.36 -10.89
CA PRO A 828 -46.29 -42.24 -10.20
C PRO A 828 -46.49 -40.86 -9.58
N GLY A 829 -47.70 -40.32 -9.69
CA GLY A 829 -47.99 -38.95 -9.26
C GLY A 829 -49.48 -38.71 -9.04
N TRP A 830 -49.78 -37.58 -8.42
CA TRP A 830 -51.15 -37.16 -8.13
C TRP A 830 -51.33 -35.66 -8.33
N LEU A 831 -52.57 -35.26 -8.63
CA LEU A 831 -53.02 -33.88 -8.74
C LEU A 831 -54.30 -33.73 -7.91
N ILE A 832 -54.33 -32.73 -7.03
CA ILE A 832 -55.51 -32.36 -6.26
C ILE A 832 -55.84 -30.89 -6.52
N LEU A 833 -57.11 -30.63 -6.79
CA LEU A 833 -57.67 -29.30 -7.03
C LEU A 833 -58.86 -29.09 -6.10
N TRP A 834 -58.87 -27.96 -5.40
CA TRP A 834 -60.04 -27.41 -4.73
C TRP A 834 -60.43 -26.13 -5.44
N ARG A 835 -61.69 -25.99 -5.82
CA ARG A 835 -62.20 -24.78 -6.47
C ARG A 835 -63.50 -24.33 -5.85
N ARG A 836 -63.59 -23.05 -5.49
CA ARG A 836 -64.84 -22.48 -4.96
C ARG A 836 -65.88 -22.35 -6.07
N GLU A 837 -67.12 -22.67 -5.76
CA GLU A 837 -68.23 -22.49 -6.70
C GLU A 837 -68.60 -20.99 -6.72
N ASN A 838 -68.48 -20.34 -7.87
CA ASN A 838 -68.89 -18.93 -8.00
C ASN A 838 -70.41 -18.84 -7.86
N SER A 839 -70.89 -18.27 -6.75
CA SER A 839 -72.27 -17.81 -6.63
C SER A 839 -72.54 -16.82 -7.75
N LYS A 840 -73.59 -17.05 -8.54
CA LYS A 840 -74.13 -16.03 -9.45
C LYS A 840 -74.16 -14.70 -8.70
N GLU A 841 -73.59 -13.65 -9.29
CA GLU A 841 -73.85 -12.27 -8.87
C GLU A 841 -75.36 -12.14 -8.67
N SER A 842 -75.78 -12.02 -7.41
CA SER A 842 -77.14 -11.64 -7.09
C SER A 842 -77.30 -10.21 -7.56
N ASN A 843 -78.16 -10.01 -8.56
CA ASN A 843 -78.52 -8.69 -9.07
C ASN A 843 -78.89 -7.77 -7.89
N PRO A 844 -78.27 -6.58 -7.73
CA PRO A 844 -78.48 -5.70 -6.57
C PRO A 844 -79.74 -4.83 -6.70
N GLU A 845 -80.78 -5.35 -7.33
CA GLU A 845 -82.07 -4.67 -7.44
C GLU A 845 -83.18 -5.66 -7.06
N SER A 846 -83.41 -5.77 -5.76
CA SER A 846 -84.66 -6.17 -5.09
C SER A 846 -84.33 -6.78 -3.74
N ARG A 847 -84.31 -5.97 -2.67
CA ARG A 847 -84.94 -6.31 -1.37
C ARG A 847 -84.66 -5.20 -0.36
N VAL A 848 -85.73 -4.50 -0.03
CA VAL A 848 -85.82 -3.60 1.12
C VAL A 848 -85.60 -4.43 2.39
N SER A 849 -84.79 -3.86 3.26
CA SER A 849 -84.32 -4.38 4.54
C SER A 849 -85.46 -4.68 5.53
N GLN A 850 -85.45 -5.87 6.13
CA GLN A 850 -85.97 -6.08 7.49
C GLN A 850 -84.82 -6.58 8.37
N ALA A 851 -84.52 -5.80 9.40
CA ALA A 851 -83.48 -6.09 10.38
C ALA A 851 -83.91 -7.25 11.30
N ASN A 852 -82.94 -8.08 11.70
CA ASN A 852 -83.02 -9.13 12.73
C ASN A 852 -83.39 -10.57 12.32
N LEU A 853 -82.96 -11.05 11.14
CA LEU A 853 -82.67 -12.48 10.96
C LEU A 853 -81.21 -12.67 10.54
N PRO A 854 -80.44 -13.61 11.15
CA PRO A 854 -79.13 -13.99 10.64
C PRO A 854 -79.29 -14.56 9.23
N GLN A 855 -78.74 -13.86 8.25
CA GLN A 855 -78.61 -14.35 6.88
C GLN A 855 -77.69 -15.58 6.91
N LYS A 856 -78.26 -16.79 6.81
CA LYS A 856 -77.48 -17.98 6.43
C LYS A 856 -77.06 -17.79 4.98
N THR A 857 -75.85 -17.30 4.76
CA THR A 857 -75.13 -17.39 3.48
C THR A 857 -74.75 -18.85 3.25
N ASP A 858 -75.73 -19.64 2.82
CA ASP A 858 -75.56 -21.06 2.49
C ASP A 858 -75.07 -21.21 1.05
N THR A 859 -73.89 -20.65 0.72
CA THR A 859 -73.19 -20.89 -0.56
C THR A 859 -71.70 -20.59 -0.43
N ASP A 860 -70.98 -21.43 0.30
CA ASP A 860 -69.52 -21.44 0.30
C ASP A 860 -69.00 -22.85 -0.01
N SER A 861 -69.64 -23.52 -0.98
CA SER A 861 -69.29 -24.85 -1.44
C SER A 861 -68.01 -24.85 -2.28
N TRP A 862 -67.17 -25.86 -2.04
CA TRP A 862 -65.95 -26.11 -2.79
C TRP A 862 -66.11 -27.39 -3.60
N ASN A 863 -65.52 -27.45 -4.79
CA ASN A 863 -65.39 -28.66 -5.58
C ASN A 863 -64.00 -29.24 -5.37
N TYR A 864 -63.94 -30.54 -5.11
CA TYR A 864 -62.74 -31.33 -4.97
C TYR A 864 -62.54 -32.20 -6.20
N THR A 865 -61.35 -32.17 -6.78
CA THR A 865 -60.89 -33.11 -7.81
C THR A 865 -59.57 -33.71 -7.36
N ARG A 866 -59.45 -35.04 -7.37
CA ARG A 866 -58.17 -35.74 -7.22
C ARG A 866 -57.94 -36.66 -8.40
N ILE A 867 -56.75 -36.64 -8.96
CA ILE A 867 -56.32 -37.50 -10.06
C ILE A 867 -55.05 -38.20 -9.63
N ASP A 868 -55.03 -39.52 -9.65
CA ASP A 868 -53.85 -40.36 -9.42
C ASP A 868 -53.48 -41.05 -10.73
N PHE A 869 -52.20 -41.11 -11.10
CA PHE A 869 -51.73 -41.72 -12.35
C PHE A 869 -50.32 -42.31 -12.21
N ASN A 870 -49.95 -43.25 -13.07
CA ASN A 870 -48.66 -43.93 -13.03
C ASN A 870 -47.71 -43.54 -14.19
N GLY A 871 -48.25 -43.13 -15.33
CA GLY A 871 -47.48 -42.87 -16.55
C GLY A 871 -47.15 -41.41 -16.76
N LYS A 872 -47.51 -40.88 -17.94
CA LYS A 872 -47.21 -39.51 -18.34
C LYS A 872 -48.43 -38.60 -18.11
N MET A 873 -48.18 -37.40 -17.62
CA MET A 873 -49.08 -36.26 -17.71
C MET A 873 -48.53 -35.31 -18.76
N SER A 874 -49.37 -34.88 -19.70
CA SER A 874 -49.01 -33.87 -20.72
C SER A 874 -50.10 -32.81 -20.78
N GLY A 875 -49.70 -31.55 -20.85
CA GLY A 875 -50.64 -30.46 -20.98
C GLY A 875 -50.04 -29.26 -21.68
N ASN A 876 -50.91 -28.37 -22.14
CA ASN A 876 -50.52 -27.06 -22.61
C ASN A 876 -51.32 -26.01 -21.83
N VAL A 877 -50.59 -25.14 -21.13
CA VAL A 877 -51.14 -24.11 -20.23
C VAL A 877 -52.08 -23.17 -20.99
N SER A 878 -51.69 -22.77 -22.20
CA SER A 878 -52.47 -21.89 -23.07
C SER A 878 -53.73 -22.57 -23.61
N GLN A 879 -53.65 -23.85 -23.96
CA GLN A 879 -54.77 -24.63 -24.52
C GLN A 879 -55.70 -25.25 -23.48
N ARG A 880 -55.36 -25.15 -22.18
CA ARG A 880 -56.24 -25.58 -21.07
C ARG A 880 -56.69 -27.05 -21.17
N SER A 881 -55.81 -27.89 -21.69
CA SER A 881 -56.03 -29.31 -21.90
C SER A 881 -54.92 -30.11 -21.24
N THR A 882 -55.28 -31.17 -20.53
CA THR A 882 -54.35 -32.06 -19.84
C THR A 882 -54.73 -33.51 -20.11
N THR A 883 -53.75 -34.34 -20.44
CA THR A 883 -53.90 -35.78 -20.65
C THR A 883 -53.05 -36.52 -19.63
N PHE A 884 -53.65 -37.51 -18.98
CA PHE A 884 -53.00 -38.42 -18.03
C PHE A 884 -53.03 -39.83 -18.61
N ASP A 885 -51.94 -40.56 -18.51
CA ASP A 885 -51.79 -41.92 -19.05
C ASP A 885 -51.28 -42.91 -17.98
N ASP A 886 -51.61 -44.20 -18.19
CA ASP A 886 -51.35 -45.36 -17.33
C ASP A 886 -52.02 -45.28 -15.94
N ARG A 887 -52.95 -46.22 -15.70
CA ARG A 887 -53.66 -46.43 -14.42
C ARG A 887 -54.19 -45.14 -13.79
N VAL A 888 -54.95 -44.36 -14.57
CA VAL A 888 -55.52 -43.11 -14.10
C VAL A 888 -56.78 -43.37 -13.26
N GLN A 889 -56.85 -42.74 -12.10
CA GLN A 889 -58.04 -42.67 -11.24
C GLN A 889 -58.40 -41.21 -11.00
N ILE A 890 -59.68 -40.86 -11.09
CA ILE A 890 -60.18 -39.52 -10.78
C ILE A 890 -61.34 -39.59 -9.80
N THR A 891 -61.30 -38.76 -8.76
CA THR A 891 -62.39 -38.53 -7.80
C THR A 891 -62.83 -37.08 -7.91
N TYR A 892 -64.13 -36.83 -8.02
CA TYR A 892 -64.71 -35.50 -8.13
C TYR A 892 -65.94 -35.36 -7.24
N GLY A 893 -66.15 -34.21 -6.60
CA GLY A 893 -67.40 -33.90 -5.89
C GLY A 893 -67.33 -32.65 -5.02
N GLY A 894 -68.47 -32.27 -4.42
CA GLY A 894 -68.55 -31.12 -3.53
C GLY A 894 -68.02 -31.41 -2.11
N VAL A 895 -67.30 -30.45 -1.53
CA VAL A 895 -66.80 -30.43 -0.15
C VAL A 895 -67.13 -29.12 0.55
N LYS A 896 -67.13 -29.11 1.89
CA LYS A 896 -67.60 -27.96 2.68
C LYS A 896 -66.51 -26.92 2.91
N ARG A 897 -65.26 -27.33 3.08
CA ARG A 897 -64.11 -26.47 3.36
C ARG A 897 -62.99 -26.73 2.37
N PRO A 898 -62.10 -25.74 2.12
CA PRO A 898 -60.86 -26.00 1.41
C PRO A 898 -60.04 -27.05 2.16
N LEU A 899 -59.29 -27.88 1.43
CA LEU A 899 -58.48 -29.01 1.95
C LEU A 899 -59.26 -30.24 2.44
N ASP A 900 -60.60 -30.20 2.52
CA ASP A 900 -61.42 -31.40 2.73
C ASP A 900 -61.25 -32.37 1.56
N THR A 901 -61.23 -33.68 1.82
CA THR A 901 -61.07 -34.73 0.80
C THR A 901 -62.30 -35.64 0.71
N ILE A 902 -62.45 -36.33 -0.41
CA ILE A 902 -63.50 -37.34 -0.61
C ILE A 902 -62.87 -38.72 -0.53
N ASN A 903 -63.44 -39.61 0.29
CA ASN A 903 -63.09 -41.02 0.30
C ASN A 903 -63.74 -41.70 -0.94
N PRO A 904 -62.96 -42.26 -1.89
CA PRO A 904 -63.52 -42.89 -3.09
C PRO A 904 -64.40 -44.11 -2.78
N ASP A 905 -64.18 -44.80 -1.66
CA ASP A 905 -64.99 -45.95 -1.24
C ASP A 905 -66.36 -45.54 -0.66
N GLN A 906 -66.55 -44.25 -0.37
CA GLN A 906 -67.75 -43.69 0.25
C GLN A 906 -68.14 -42.36 -0.41
N LEU A 907 -68.67 -42.43 -1.62
CA LEU A 907 -69.00 -41.24 -2.41
C LEU A 907 -70.19 -40.45 -1.81
N PRO A 908 -69.99 -39.18 -1.42
CA PRO A 908 -71.07 -38.30 -0.98
C PRO A 908 -72.02 -37.95 -2.15
N PRO A 909 -73.17 -37.32 -1.86
CA PRO A 909 -74.08 -36.87 -2.92
C PRO A 909 -73.39 -35.90 -3.88
N ASN A 910 -73.66 -36.04 -5.18
CA ASN A 910 -73.01 -35.33 -6.29
C ASN A 910 -71.51 -35.56 -6.42
N ALA A 911 -71.01 -36.72 -6.00
CA ALA A 911 -69.63 -37.15 -6.23
C ALA A 911 -69.54 -38.31 -7.23
N GLY A 912 -68.40 -38.42 -7.89
CA GLY A 912 -68.07 -39.48 -8.81
C GLY A 912 -66.61 -39.91 -8.69
N TRP A 913 -66.37 -41.18 -8.97
CA TRP A 913 -65.07 -41.80 -9.08
C TRP A 913 -64.97 -42.53 -10.41
N MET A 914 -63.83 -42.43 -11.10
CA MET A 914 -63.63 -43.13 -12.37
C MET A 914 -62.19 -43.63 -12.48
N ARG A 915 -62.00 -44.79 -13.12
CA ARG A 915 -60.68 -45.30 -13.51
C ARG A 915 -60.59 -45.56 -15.01
N SER A 916 -59.40 -45.39 -15.59
CA SER A 916 -59.13 -45.65 -17.01
C SER A 916 -57.64 -45.77 -17.30
N ASN A 917 -57.27 -46.24 -18.49
CA ASN A 917 -55.86 -46.24 -18.94
C ASN A 917 -55.38 -44.84 -19.35
N SER A 918 -56.26 -43.98 -19.87
CA SER A 918 -55.93 -42.61 -20.26
C SER A 918 -57.12 -41.69 -20.02
N LEU A 919 -56.86 -40.50 -19.49
CA LEU A 919 -57.85 -39.49 -19.15
C LEU A 919 -57.44 -38.15 -19.76
N LYS A 920 -58.27 -37.60 -20.64
CA LYS A 920 -58.12 -36.23 -21.15
C LYS A 920 -59.16 -35.32 -20.51
N LEU A 921 -58.69 -34.20 -19.96
CA LEU A 921 -59.51 -33.12 -19.43
C LEU A 921 -59.29 -31.88 -20.29
N ILE A 922 -60.39 -31.21 -20.68
CA ILE A 922 -60.36 -29.96 -21.45
C ILE A 922 -61.31 -28.98 -20.77
N GLN A 923 -60.82 -27.79 -20.47
CA GLN A 923 -61.68 -26.70 -19.99
C GLN A 923 -62.15 -25.86 -21.18
N HIS A 924 -63.46 -25.73 -21.35
CA HIS A 924 -64.06 -24.91 -22.40
C HIS A 924 -64.50 -23.55 -21.87
N GLU A 925 -64.32 -22.52 -22.70
CA GLU A 925 -64.83 -21.16 -22.50
C GLU A 925 -65.71 -20.84 -23.72
N ILE A 926 -66.98 -20.53 -23.48
CA ILE A 926 -67.91 -20.11 -24.55
C ILE A 926 -67.99 -18.58 -24.50
N GLU A 927 -67.69 -17.95 -25.64
CA GLU A 927 -67.80 -16.51 -25.81
C GLU A 927 -69.24 -16.05 -25.51
N GLY A 928 -69.40 -15.14 -24.53
CA GLY A 928 -70.69 -14.64 -24.07
C GLY A 928 -71.34 -15.37 -22.88
N GLN A 929 -70.80 -16.52 -22.43
CA GLN A 929 -71.24 -17.18 -21.19
C GLN A 929 -70.19 -17.04 -20.07
N LYS A 930 -70.59 -16.50 -18.91
CA LYS A 930 -69.69 -16.36 -17.73
C LYS A 930 -69.28 -17.72 -17.10
N LYS A 931 -69.86 -18.86 -17.50
CA LYS A 931 -69.63 -20.17 -16.87
C LYS A 931 -68.67 -21.02 -17.72
N LYS A 932 -67.48 -21.29 -17.18
CA LYS A 932 -66.52 -22.27 -17.71
C LYS A 932 -67.02 -23.68 -17.38
N PHE A 933 -66.82 -24.64 -18.27
CA PHE A 933 -67.21 -26.04 -18.05
C PHE A 933 -66.10 -27.00 -18.46
N ILE A 934 -66.10 -28.17 -17.84
CA ILE A 934 -65.10 -29.21 -18.07
C ILE A 934 -65.70 -30.27 -18.99
N SER A 935 -64.93 -30.66 -20.00
CA SER A 935 -65.14 -31.91 -20.71
C SER A 935 -64.07 -32.92 -20.34
N MET A 936 -64.49 -34.17 -20.25
CA MET A 936 -63.66 -35.29 -19.85
C MET A 936 -63.79 -36.40 -20.87
N LEU A 937 -62.68 -37.08 -21.17
CA LEU A 937 -62.63 -38.24 -22.03
C LEU A 937 -61.69 -39.28 -21.44
N ALA A 938 -62.27 -40.34 -20.86
CA ALA A 938 -61.57 -41.53 -20.42
C ALA A 938 -61.54 -42.58 -21.53
N LYS A 939 -60.38 -43.22 -21.73
CA LYS A 939 -60.15 -44.27 -22.72
C LYS A 939 -59.45 -45.47 -22.11
N GLY A 940 -59.82 -46.65 -22.58
CA GLY A 940 -59.24 -47.93 -22.19
C GLY A 940 -59.75 -48.39 -20.84
N ASN A 941 -60.62 -49.42 -20.85
CA ASN A 941 -61.20 -50.05 -19.67
C ASN A 941 -61.78 -49.04 -18.65
N ALA A 942 -62.55 -48.08 -19.15
CA ALA A 942 -63.10 -47.01 -18.32
C ALA A 942 -64.24 -47.53 -17.43
N GLU A 943 -64.12 -47.33 -16.12
CA GLU A 943 -65.15 -47.64 -15.14
C GLU A 943 -65.49 -46.39 -14.35
N LEU A 944 -66.77 -46.10 -14.19
CA LEU A 944 -67.30 -44.92 -13.51
C LEU A 944 -68.26 -45.38 -12.41
N GLU A 945 -68.11 -44.82 -11.22
CA GLU A 945 -69.06 -44.89 -10.13
C GLU A 945 -69.49 -43.47 -9.78
N GLY A 946 -70.78 -43.24 -9.57
CA GLY A 946 -71.28 -41.91 -9.22
C GLY A 946 -72.49 -41.97 -8.32
N ASN A 947 -72.71 -40.88 -7.59
CA ASN A 947 -73.84 -40.68 -6.71
C ASN A 947 -74.49 -39.34 -7.06
N ALA A 948 -75.54 -39.35 -7.87
CA ALA A 948 -76.15 -38.14 -8.38
C ALA A 948 -77.43 -37.76 -7.63
N LEU A 949 -77.66 -36.47 -7.43
CA LEU A 949 -78.92 -35.93 -6.94
C LEU A 949 -79.90 -35.75 -8.11
N VAL A 950 -80.95 -36.58 -8.15
CA VAL A 950 -81.98 -36.51 -9.19
C VAL A 950 -82.91 -35.33 -8.93
N LYS A 951 -82.91 -34.33 -9.81
CA LYS A 951 -83.64 -33.05 -9.66
C LYS A 951 -85.08 -33.08 -10.18
N ASN A 952 -85.43 -34.06 -11.01
CA ASN A 952 -86.75 -34.19 -11.64
C ASN A 952 -87.87 -34.74 -10.74
N LYS A 953 -87.60 -34.97 -9.44
CA LYS A 953 -88.58 -35.50 -8.47
C LYS A 953 -88.99 -34.41 -7.48
N LYS A 954 -90.25 -34.45 -7.00
CA LYS A 954 -90.79 -33.49 -5.99
C LYS A 954 -89.92 -33.37 -4.73
N THR A 955 -89.19 -34.44 -4.39
CA THR A 955 -88.13 -34.43 -3.38
C THR A 955 -86.86 -34.95 -4.03
N PRO A 956 -85.76 -34.18 -4.07
CA PRO A 956 -84.50 -34.66 -4.62
C PRO A 956 -84.02 -35.93 -3.91
N THR A 957 -83.67 -36.97 -4.67
CA THR A 957 -83.17 -38.24 -4.13
C THR A 957 -81.82 -38.58 -4.72
N ASN A 958 -80.93 -39.12 -3.90
CA ASN A 958 -79.64 -39.63 -4.35
C ASN A 958 -79.81 -40.96 -5.08
N GLN A 959 -79.08 -41.12 -6.17
CA GLN A 959 -79.03 -42.33 -6.98
C GLN A 959 -77.58 -42.68 -7.28
N SER A 960 -77.14 -43.84 -6.77
CA SER A 960 -75.84 -44.37 -7.11
C SER A 960 -75.89 -45.10 -8.44
N PHE A 961 -74.83 -45.03 -9.24
CA PHE A 961 -74.73 -45.74 -10.51
C PHE A 961 -73.29 -46.19 -10.77
N ILE A 962 -73.16 -47.29 -11.51
CA ILE A 962 -71.87 -47.85 -11.94
C ILE A 962 -71.95 -48.09 -13.44
N ALA A 963 -70.96 -47.59 -14.17
CA ALA A 963 -70.84 -47.74 -15.62
C ALA A 963 -69.47 -48.31 -16.03
N ARG A 964 -69.45 -49.06 -17.13
CA ARG A 964 -68.23 -49.61 -17.74
C ARG A 964 -68.29 -49.50 -19.27
N ALA A 965 -67.22 -49.03 -19.90
CA ALA A 965 -67.10 -48.94 -21.35
C ALA A 965 -65.63 -48.87 -21.81
N ASP A 966 -65.37 -49.02 -23.11
CA ASP A 966 -64.02 -48.76 -23.65
C ASP A 966 -63.66 -47.27 -23.60
N THR A 967 -64.67 -46.40 -23.74
CA THR A 967 -64.54 -44.95 -23.61
C THR A 967 -65.73 -44.37 -22.87
N ILE A 968 -65.47 -43.42 -21.96
CA ILE A 968 -66.48 -42.63 -21.27
C ILE A 968 -66.11 -41.17 -21.46
N SER A 969 -67.05 -40.37 -21.94
CA SER A 969 -66.91 -38.92 -22.01
C SER A 969 -67.98 -38.24 -21.17
N TYR A 970 -67.65 -37.07 -20.63
CA TYR A 970 -68.57 -36.23 -19.87
C TYR A 970 -68.49 -34.80 -20.37
N ASP A 971 -69.65 -34.17 -20.54
CA ASP A 971 -69.79 -32.75 -20.88
C ASP A 971 -70.59 -32.07 -19.76
N GLU A 972 -69.91 -31.31 -18.91
CA GLU A 972 -70.51 -30.63 -17.75
C GLU A 972 -71.59 -29.62 -18.18
N SER A 973 -71.47 -29.00 -19.35
CA SER A 973 -72.48 -28.02 -19.83
C SER A 973 -73.84 -28.67 -20.08
N LYS A 974 -73.85 -29.96 -20.41
CA LYS A 974 -75.05 -30.74 -20.71
C LYS A 974 -75.44 -31.70 -19.58
N ASP A 975 -74.59 -31.84 -18.57
CA ASP A 975 -74.64 -32.90 -17.57
C ASP A 975 -74.88 -34.28 -18.23
N LEU A 976 -74.01 -34.64 -19.17
CA LEU A 976 -74.21 -35.81 -20.03
C LEU A 976 -72.96 -36.69 -20.06
N TYR A 977 -73.11 -37.94 -19.64
CA TYR A 977 -72.14 -39.01 -19.90
C TYR A 977 -72.46 -39.69 -21.22
N MET A 978 -71.45 -39.90 -22.05
CA MET A 978 -71.52 -40.72 -23.26
C MET A 978 -70.52 -41.85 -23.13
N MET A 979 -71.04 -43.08 -23.09
CA MET A 979 -70.29 -44.32 -22.93
C MET A 979 -70.31 -45.09 -24.26
N ARG A 980 -69.14 -45.54 -24.72
CA ARG A 980 -69.02 -46.29 -25.97
C ARG A 980 -68.03 -47.45 -25.82
N SER A 981 -68.44 -48.61 -26.30
CA SER A 981 -67.58 -49.79 -26.43
C SER A 981 -67.38 -50.15 -27.90
N PHE A 982 -66.32 -50.88 -28.21
CA PHE A 982 -65.95 -51.26 -29.57
C PHE A 982 -65.93 -52.78 -29.76
N GLY A 983 -66.18 -53.23 -30.99
CA GLY A 983 -66.21 -54.65 -31.35
C GLY A 983 -67.35 -55.40 -30.64
N ASN A 984 -67.04 -56.56 -30.04
CA ASN A 984 -68.02 -57.42 -29.38
C ASN A 984 -68.34 -57.00 -27.94
N ARG A 985 -67.62 -56.01 -27.37
CA ARG A 985 -67.89 -55.50 -26.02
C ARG A 985 -69.07 -54.53 -26.05
N LYS A 986 -69.92 -54.57 -25.02
CA LYS A 986 -71.02 -53.61 -24.83
C LYS A 986 -70.68 -52.64 -23.69
N ALA A 987 -71.09 -51.38 -23.82
CA ALA A 987 -71.09 -50.45 -22.70
C ALA A 987 -72.21 -50.84 -21.74
N THR A 988 -71.99 -50.69 -20.43
CA THR A 988 -72.95 -51.08 -19.40
C THR A 988 -73.16 -49.97 -18.38
N ILE A 989 -74.40 -49.79 -17.92
CA ILE A 989 -74.73 -48.91 -16.79
C ILE A 989 -75.74 -49.61 -15.86
N ARG A 990 -75.46 -49.58 -14.55
CA ARG A 990 -76.33 -50.05 -13.47
C ARG A 990 -76.65 -48.89 -12.54
N ARG A 991 -77.90 -48.81 -12.06
CA ARG A 991 -78.39 -47.75 -11.17
C ARG A 991 -79.00 -48.37 -9.90
N TYR A 992 -78.84 -47.70 -8.76
CA TYR A 992 -79.30 -48.17 -7.44
C TYR A 992 -80.21 -47.10 -6.81
N SER A 993 -81.42 -47.49 -6.38
CA SER A 993 -82.35 -46.63 -5.64
C SER A 993 -82.18 -46.81 -4.13
N ARG A 994 -82.30 -45.74 -3.34
CA ARG A 994 -82.20 -45.78 -1.87
C ARG A 994 -83.30 -46.62 -1.19
N THR A 995 -84.39 -46.95 -1.90
CA THR A 995 -85.53 -47.73 -1.36
C THR A 995 -85.45 -49.25 -1.57
N GLY A 996 -84.39 -49.79 -2.22
CA GLY A 996 -84.23 -51.23 -2.37
C GLY A 996 -82.79 -51.62 -2.71
N LYS A 997 -82.21 -52.55 -1.93
CA LYS A 997 -80.89 -53.15 -2.18
C LYS A 997 -80.84 -54.06 -3.42
N THR A 998 -81.90 -54.14 -4.21
CA THR A 998 -81.96 -54.94 -5.43
C THR A 998 -81.52 -54.09 -6.63
N PRO A 999 -80.41 -54.43 -7.30
CA PRO A 999 -79.94 -53.68 -8.47
C PRO A 999 -80.94 -53.77 -9.63
N SER A 1000 -81.13 -52.67 -10.37
CA SER A 1000 -81.79 -52.77 -11.69
C SER A 1000 -80.91 -53.61 -12.63
N ALA A 1001 -81.52 -54.37 -13.55
CA ALA A 1001 -80.75 -55.05 -14.60
C ALA A 1001 -79.83 -54.03 -15.32
N PRO A 1002 -78.57 -54.39 -15.65
CA PRO A 1002 -77.67 -53.50 -16.37
C PRO A 1002 -78.24 -53.18 -17.74
N ASN A 1003 -78.36 -51.89 -18.07
CA ASN A 1003 -78.60 -51.48 -19.45
C ASN A 1003 -77.32 -51.72 -20.26
N GLN A 1004 -77.43 -52.37 -21.42
CA GLN A 1004 -76.30 -52.71 -22.28
C GLN A 1004 -76.53 -52.26 -23.72
N ALA A 1005 -75.59 -51.53 -24.31
CA ALA A 1005 -75.64 -51.10 -25.71
C ALA A 1005 -74.22 -50.84 -26.26
N GLN A 1006 -74.10 -50.62 -27.57
CA GLN A 1006 -72.82 -50.17 -28.16
C GLN A 1006 -72.48 -48.73 -27.75
N GLN A 1007 -73.50 -47.88 -27.63
CA GLN A 1007 -73.39 -46.52 -27.12
C GLN A 1007 -74.54 -46.20 -26.17
N ILE A 1008 -74.23 -45.57 -25.03
CA ILE A 1008 -75.19 -45.16 -24.00
C ILE A 1008 -74.98 -43.68 -23.68
N GLU A 1009 -76.06 -42.92 -23.73
CA GLU A 1009 -76.11 -41.55 -23.19
C GLU A 1009 -76.80 -41.57 -21.83
N PHE A 1010 -76.23 -40.91 -20.84
CA PHE A 1010 -76.77 -40.86 -19.48
C PHE A 1010 -76.68 -39.46 -18.89
N ALA A 1011 -77.83 -38.89 -18.55
CA ALA A 1011 -77.94 -37.60 -17.87
C ALA A 1011 -78.33 -37.83 -16.40
N PRO A 1012 -77.38 -37.77 -15.44
CA PRO A 1012 -77.59 -38.21 -14.07
C PRO A 1012 -78.58 -37.32 -13.30
N SER A 1013 -78.53 -35.99 -13.44
CA SER A 1013 -79.47 -35.10 -12.74
C SER A 1013 -80.93 -35.31 -13.14
N TYR A 1014 -81.18 -35.86 -14.33
CA TYR A 1014 -82.50 -36.08 -14.91
C TYR A 1014 -82.92 -37.55 -14.91
N ASP A 1015 -82.06 -38.45 -14.45
CA ASP A 1015 -82.21 -39.92 -14.48
C ASP A 1015 -82.59 -40.48 -15.87
N ARG A 1016 -82.06 -39.86 -16.93
CA ARG A 1016 -82.37 -40.20 -18.33
C ARG A 1016 -81.27 -41.05 -18.94
N VAL A 1017 -81.62 -42.23 -19.46
CA VAL A 1017 -80.72 -43.13 -20.19
C VAL A 1017 -81.24 -43.33 -21.61
N THR A 1018 -80.40 -43.10 -22.62
CA THR A 1018 -80.68 -43.39 -24.03
C THR A 1018 -79.71 -44.47 -24.51
N LEU A 1019 -80.23 -45.50 -25.18
CA LEU A 1019 -79.44 -46.62 -25.71
C LEU A 1019 -79.39 -46.56 -27.23
N HIS A 1020 -78.20 -46.65 -27.80
CA HIS A 1020 -77.97 -46.63 -29.25
C HIS A 1020 -77.32 -47.94 -29.71
N GLY A 1021 -77.81 -48.50 -30.83
CA GLY A 1021 -77.28 -49.75 -31.40
C GLY A 1021 -77.61 -51.00 -30.56
N VAL A 1022 -78.83 -51.07 -29.99
CA VAL A 1022 -79.29 -52.22 -29.20
C VAL A 1022 -79.60 -53.40 -30.13
N THR A 1023 -78.75 -54.42 -30.15
CA THR A 1023 -79.05 -55.74 -30.72
C THR A 1023 -79.56 -56.65 -29.60
N GLY A 1024 -80.89 -56.63 -29.39
CA GLY A 1024 -81.60 -57.49 -28.44
C GLY A 1024 -82.75 -56.78 -27.74
N LEU A 1025 -83.99 -57.14 -28.10
CA LEU A 1025 -85.20 -56.84 -27.32
C LEU A 1025 -85.08 -57.53 -25.96
N GLN A 1026 -84.78 -56.77 -24.91
CA GLN A 1026 -85.03 -57.19 -23.53
C GLN A 1026 -86.12 -56.30 -22.98
N GLY A 1027 -87.27 -56.92 -22.70
CA GLY A 1027 -88.49 -56.26 -22.24
C GLY A 1027 -88.25 -55.39 -21.02
N LEU A 1028 -88.77 -54.16 -21.12
CA LEU A 1028 -89.11 -53.32 -19.97
C LEU A 1028 -90.17 -54.05 -19.11
N PRO A 1029 -90.17 -53.88 -17.78
CA PRO A 1029 -91.41 -53.62 -17.08
C PRO A 1029 -91.90 -52.18 -17.34
#